data_AF-A0A955BZI1-F1
#
_entry.id   AF-A0A955BZI1-F1
#
_cell.length_a   1.000
_cell.length_b   1.000
_cell.length_c   1.000
_cell.angle_alpha   90.00
_cell.angle_beta   90.00
_cell.angle_gamma   90.00
#
_symmetry.space_group_name_H-M   'P 1'
#
loop_
_entity.id
_entity.type
_entity.pdbx_description
1 polymer ?
#
loop_
_entity_poly.entity_id
_entity_poly.type
_entity_poly.pdbx_seq_one_letter_code
_entity_poly.pdbx_strand_id
1 'polypeptide(L)'
;MRILGEGLFRLGAATGLIAFVAVAAPADTFTPITSYELSETSLTVTPNAGDAGLSLAIVQGGVAGAPVATDGTHLLKLTVSGEADHKVEYRHNWSAPAYDLDGYTELLADVYVASAGALPDVMGIWSTNWSPPDNWQSATNLPTSTGVWTTVSINVSARTQTGLDFIWAFVLEDMAGTSGVIYVDNLRLRAPSTVSPAEGVAANSYKTYNRVYWRPASNVGLEGYNIYRADTAVGPYALLNPTPVTGETYDDYVGLGAPLYYYKVATVAGGEESDLSNFTFAPGYDGMTDDDLMDMLQEDAFNYIWLGGHPSCGMAREGVNTGHPADTVTTGGTGFCLASIVVAVERGFVSRSAAAARIQTILNFLENDASRYHGAWAHHINGATGATIPFAGAQDNGGDLVETAFLIEGMLIVRQYFDDPNDTLETSIRDQVTRLWEGVEWDWYLRVPGGQVLYWHWSPNFGWALNHQIRGFNEAQIIYLLAVASPTHPIPASCYHNGWAGLSSYVNGNFYYGYQQFVSQPLGGPLFFTHYSNIGFDPRHKHDAYANYFVNHRNISRINRAFCIDNPNGFEGYSPLVWGLTASRNPFGYSAHSPTNDNGTIAPTAAMCAMAYTPDESLATLRHLFDIYVDTYGTYGFYDAFNLQNDWVDGGWLAIDQGPIAPMIENHRSGLCWRLFMSNPEIQPMMTAIGMIYDIDYDADGDVSATDMLNFAGCLNGVDVTTPPAGCSPLEFDFADLDEDGDADMADAAIAMTQQNAN
;
A
#
# COMPACT_ATOMS: atom_id res chain seq x y z
N MET A 1 25.14 -28.84 5.46
CA MET A 1 25.32 -30.31 5.30
C MET A 1 24.25 -31.01 6.14
N ARG A 2 23.18 -31.54 5.48
CA ARG A 2 22.15 -32.50 5.96
C ARG A 2 21.19 -32.02 7.09
N ILE A 3 19.85 -32.20 7.09
CA ILE A 3 18.82 -32.99 6.33
C ILE A 3 17.45 -32.31 6.68
N LEU A 4 16.66 -31.80 5.72
CA LEU A 4 15.45 -32.37 5.07
C LEU A 4 14.41 -33.08 5.97
N GLY A 5 13.18 -32.56 5.98
CA GLY A 5 12.00 -33.21 6.55
C GLY A 5 10.71 -32.63 5.95
N GLU A 6 10.23 -33.27 4.89
CA GLU A 6 8.99 -32.99 4.17
C GLU A 6 7.75 -33.19 5.06
N GLY A 7 6.78 -32.26 4.97
CA GLY A 7 5.45 -32.37 5.57
C GLY A 7 4.38 -32.08 4.53
N LEU A 8 3.67 -33.14 4.11
CA LEU A 8 2.59 -33.12 3.12
C LEU A 8 1.43 -32.19 3.51
N PHE A 9 1.09 -31.24 2.63
CA PHE A 9 -0.22 -30.59 2.62
C PHE A 9 -1.26 -31.52 2.00
N ARG A 10 -2.28 -31.90 2.79
CA ARG A 10 -3.53 -32.49 2.29
C ARG A 10 -4.58 -31.38 2.17
N LEU A 11 -4.85 -30.92 0.96
CA LEU A 11 -6.07 -30.16 0.66
C LEU A 11 -7.26 -31.11 0.56
N GLY A 12 -8.22 -30.94 1.46
CA GLY A 12 -9.54 -31.56 1.37
C GLY A 12 -10.43 -30.78 0.40
N ALA A 13 -10.97 -31.48 -0.59
CA ALA A 13 -11.90 -30.93 -1.57
C ALA A 13 -13.26 -30.58 -0.93
N ALA A 14 -13.70 -29.33 -1.08
CA ALA A 14 -15.09 -28.93 -0.93
C ALA A 14 -15.61 -28.47 -2.30
N THR A 15 -16.47 -29.28 -2.90
CA THR A 15 -17.14 -29.00 -4.17
C THR A 15 -18.29 -28.00 -3.96
N GLY A 16 -18.05 -26.72 -4.29
CA GLY A 16 -19.07 -25.70 -4.48
C GLY A 16 -19.16 -25.33 -5.96
N LEU A 17 -20.27 -25.69 -6.61
CA LEU A 17 -20.51 -25.46 -8.03
C LEU A 17 -20.84 -23.97 -8.27
N ILE A 18 -19.83 -23.17 -8.63
CA ILE A 18 -20.04 -21.80 -9.13
C ILE A 18 -20.04 -21.89 -10.66
N ALA A 19 -21.17 -21.55 -11.27
CA ALA A 19 -21.29 -21.43 -12.71
C ALA A 19 -20.52 -20.17 -13.16
N PHE A 20 -19.28 -20.35 -13.61
CA PHE A 20 -18.57 -19.33 -14.37
C PHE A 20 -19.27 -19.17 -15.72
N VAL A 21 -19.83 -17.99 -15.97
CA VAL A 21 -19.99 -17.53 -17.35
C VAL A 21 -18.56 -17.32 -17.85
N ALA A 22 -18.06 -18.27 -18.64
CA ALA A 22 -16.78 -18.12 -19.32
C ALA A 22 -16.92 -16.94 -20.30
N VAL A 23 -16.46 -15.77 -19.87
CA VAL A 23 -16.02 -14.75 -20.82
C VAL A 23 -14.85 -15.40 -21.54
N ALA A 24 -14.97 -15.56 -22.86
CA ALA A 24 -13.87 -16.10 -23.66
C ALA A 24 -12.63 -15.25 -23.37
N ALA A 25 -11.52 -15.88 -23.01
CA ALA A 25 -10.24 -15.20 -22.95
C ALA A 25 -10.02 -14.50 -24.31
N PRO A 26 -9.43 -13.29 -24.35
CA PRO A 26 -9.02 -12.70 -25.61
C PRO A 26 -8.19 -13.73 -26.36
N ALA A 27 -8.38 -13.84 -27.68
CA ALA A 27 -7.62 -14.79 -28.46
C ALA A 27 -6.14 -14.48 -28.26
N ASP A 28 -5.38 -15.43 -27.70
CA ASP A 28 -3.93 -15.29 -27.59
C ASP A 28 -3.40 -14.86 -28.95
N THR A 29 -2.66 -13.75 -29.00
CA THR A 29 -2.03 -13.29 -30.25
C THR A 29 -0.98 -14.29 -30.74
N PHE A 30 -0.66 -15.30 -29.93
CA PHE A 30 0.28 -16.37 -30.19
C PHE A 30 -0.42 -17.69 -30.54
N THR A 31 -0.04 -18.25 -31.69
CA THR A 31 -0.42 -19.62 -32.08
C THR A 31 0.79 -20.54 -31.86
N PRO A 32 0.73 -21.49 -30.92
CA PRO A 32 1.82 -22.44 -30.68
C PRO A 32 2.09 -23.31 -31.91
N ILE A 33 3.37 -23.53 -32.22
CA ILE A 33 3.83 -24.51 -33.23
C ILE A 33 4.38 -25.77 -32.54
N THR A 34 5.27 -25.60 -31.55
CA THR A 34 5.86 -26.69 -30.76
C THR A 34 6.50 -26.16 -29.48
N SER A 35 6.36 -26.91 -28.38
CA SER A 35 7.14 -26.76 -27.14
C SER A 35 7.96 -28.00 -26.81
N TYR A 36 8.22 -28.84 -27.81
CA TYR A 36 9.10 -29.99 -27.71
C TYR A 36 8.72 -30.99 -26.61
N GLU A 37 7.43 -31.07 -26.26
CA GLU A 37 6.94 -32.03 -25.29
C GLU A 37 7.02 -33.47 -25.81
N LEU A 38 7.25 -34.43 -24.90
CA LEU A 38 7.26 -35.86 -25.26
C LEU A 38 5.92 -36.35 -25.83
N SER A 39 4.82 -35.61 -25.60
CA SER A 39 3.52 -35.87 -26.20
C SER A 39 3.43 -35.44 -27.68
N GLU A 40 4.33 -34.61 -28.19
CA GLU A 40 4.37 -34.16 -29.58
C GLU A 40 5.00 -35.22 -30.51
N THR A 41 4.38 -36.40 -30.58
CA THR A 41 4.94 -37.54 -31.34
C THR A 41 4.93 -37.35 -32.85
N SER A 42 4.25 -36.32 -33.36
CA SER A 42 4.21 -35.98 -34.79
C SER A 42 5.44 -35.20 -35.25
N LEU A 43 6.18 -34.57 -34.33
CA LEU A 43 7.38 -33.79 -34.62
C LEU A 43 8.62 -34.69 -34.60
N THR A 44 9.45 -34.55 -35.63
CA THR A 44 10.81 -35.09 -35.68
C THR A 44 11.79 -33.95 -35.96
N VAL A 45 12.83 -33.84 -35.13
CA VAL A 45 13.90 -32.86 -35.30
C VAL A 45 15.21 -33.58 -35.62
N THR A 46 15.89 -33.20 -36.70
CA THR A 46 17.13 -33.85 -37.16
C THR A 46 18.20 -32.85 -37.58
N PRO A 47 19.49 -33.09 -37.31
CA PRO A 47 20.57 -32.32 -37.93
C PRO A 47 20.47 -32.38 -39.46
N ASN A 48 20.88 -31.31 -40.14
CA ASN A 48 21.02 -31.35 -41.59
C ASN A 48 22.25 -32.17 -42.01
N ALA A 49 22.27 -32.64 -43.26
CA ALA A 49 23.24 -33.61 -43.74
C ALA A 49 24.71 -33.11 -43.75
N GLY A 50 24.95 -31.82 -43.51
CA GLY A 50 26.28 -31.21 -43.41
C GLY A 50 26.83 -31.12 -41.98
N ASP A 51 25.98 -31.18 -40.96
CA ASP A 51 26.31 -30.81 -39.58
C ASP A 51 26.61 -32.05 -38.72
N ALA A 52 27.69 -32.75 -39.05
CA ALA A 52 28.07 -34.00 -38.37
C ALA A 52 28.51 -33.80 -36.90
N GLY A 53 28.81 -32.57 -36.50
CA GLY A 53 29.13 -32.20 -35.11
C GLY A 53 27.91 -31.79 -34.29
N LEU A 54 26.72 -31.70 -34.88
CA LEU A 54 25.47 -31.37 -34.19
C LEU A 54 24.72 -32.63 -33.72
N SER A 55 24.35 -32.65 -32.45
CA SER A 55 23.43 -33.66 -31.89
C SER A 55 22.23 -32.99 -31.22
N LEU A 56 21.06 -33.60 -31.38
CA LEU A 56 19.78 -33.08 -30.90
C LEU A 56 19.15 -34.06 -29.91
N ALA A 57 18.56 -33.53 -28.85
CA ALA A 57 17.78 -34.32 -27.90
C ALA A 57 16.66 -33.48 -27.29
N ILE A 58 15.47 -34.06 -27.12
CA ILE A 58 14.45 -33.50 -26.24
C ILE A 58 14.82 -33.88 -24.81
N VAL A 59 14.93 -32.90 -23.92
CA VAL A 59 15.32 -33.10 -22.52
C VAL A 59 14.36 -32.37 -21.60
N GLN A 60 14.25 -32.85 -20.36
CA GLN A 60 13.42 -32.19 -19.35
C GLN A 60 14.09 -30.88 -18.89
N GLY A 61 13.33 -29.78 -18.89
CA GLY A 61 13.78 -28.49 -18.39
C GLY A 61 14.03 -28.50 -16.88
N GLY A 62 14.99 -27.70 -16.42
CA GLY A 62 15.36 -27.57 -15.01
C GLY A 62 16.13 -28.77 -14.43
N VAL A 63 16.46 -29.77 -15.25
CA VAL A 63 17.12 -31.01 -14.84
C VAL A 63 18.48 -31.15 -15.54
N ALA A 64 19.47 -31.70 -14.82
CA ALA A 64 20.80 -32.03 -15.37
C ALA A 64 21.52 -30.85 -16.06
N GLY A 65 21.32 -29.63 -15.55
CA GLY A 65 21.94 -28.41 -16.06
C GLY A 65 21.23 -27.80 -17.28
N ALA A 66 20.09 -28.34 -17.72
CA ALA A 66 19.21 -27.66 -18.65
C ALA A 66 18.47 -26.49 -17.96
N PRO A 67 18.22 -25.37 -18.64
CA PRO A 67 17.38 -24.30 -18.11
C PRO A 67 15.95 -24.80 -17.89
N VAL A 68 15.16 -24.12 -17.05
CA VAL A 68 13.71 -24.38 -16.97
C VAL A 68 13.08 -24.04 -18.33
N ALA A 69 12.17 -24.90 -18.79
CA ALA A 69 11.43 -24.71 -20.05
C ALA A 69 10.59 -23.44 -20.00
N THR A 70 10.46 -22.74 -21.12
CA THR A 70 9.66 -21.51 -21.24
C THR A 70 8.20 -21.80 -21.59
N ASP A 71 7.93 -22.97 -22.18
CA ASP A 71 6.60 -23.56 -22.30
C ASP A 71 6.65 -25.06 -21.95
N GLY A 72 5.62 -25.58 -21.29
CA GLY A 72 5.59 -26.98 -20.89
C GLY A 72 6.66 -27.40 -19.86
N THR A 73 7.31 -28.53 -20.09
CA THR A 73 8.25 -29.23 -19.20
C THR A 73 9.52 -29.74 -19.89
N HIS A 74 9.55 -29.79 -21.22
CA HIS A 74 10.67 -30.25 -22.03
C HIS A 74 11.14 -29.14 -22.97
N LEU A 75 12.32 -29.34 -23.54
CA LEU A 75 12.94 -28.39 -24.46
C LEU A 75 13.89 -29.12 -25.41
N LEU A 76 14.18 -28.51 -26.56
CA LEU A 76 15.13 -29.04 -27.52
C LEU A 76 16.55 -28.64 -27.13
N LYS A 77 17.41 -29.63 -26.90
CA LYS A 77 18.85 -29.44 -26.66
C LYS A 77 19.66 -29.69 -27.93
N LEU A 78 20.48 -28.73 -28.30
CA LEU A 78 21.50 -28.81 -29.33
C LEU A 78 22.86 -28.93 -28.65
N THR A 79 23.63 -29.96 -28.99
CA THR A 79 25.02 -30.09 -28.57
C THR A 79 25.91 -30.07 -29.80
N VAL A 80 26.72 -29.01 -29.91
CA VAL A 80 27.61 -28.70 -31.03
C VAL A 80 29.03 -29.13 -30.67
N SER A 81 29.69 -29.87 -31.57
CA SER A 81 31.03 -30.39 -31.35
C SER A 81 31.89 -30.38 -32.61
N GLY A 82 32.79 -29.41 -32.71
CA GLY A 82 33.84 -29.37 -33.72
C GLY A 82 33.37 -28.88 -35.10
N GLU A 83 32.36 -28.01 -35.15
CA GLU A 83 31.86 -27.43 -36.39
C GLU A 83 32.84 -26.40 -36.95
N ALA A 84 33.59 -26.81 -37.98
CA ALA A 84 34.73 -26.05 -38.48
C ALA A 84 34.34 -24.83 -39.35
N ASP A 85 33.11 -24.79 -39.84
CA ASP A 85 32.53 -23.67 -40.58
C ASP A 85 31.68 -22.75 -39.70
N HIS A 86 31.69 -22.96 -38.36
CA HIS A 86 31.02 -22.12 -37.38
C HIS A 86 29.51 -21.98 -37.61
N LYS A 87 28.91 -23.01 -38.21
CA LYS A 87 27.51 -23.03 -38.59
C LYS A 87 26.86 -24.33 -38.14
N VAL A 88 25.59 -24.25 -37.74
CA VAL A 88 24.74 -25.43 -37.51
C VAL A 88 23.36 -25.21 -38.09
N GLU A 89 22.83 -26.26 -38.71
CA GLU A 89 21.49 -26.29 -39.26
C GLU A 89 20.73 -27.54 -38.80
N TYR A 90 19.48 -27.37 -38.39
CA TYR A 90 18.61 -28.49 -38.05
C TYR A 90 17.20 -28.29 -38.59
N ARG A 91 16.54 -29.41 -38.85
CA ARG A 91 15.26 -29.47 -39.55
C ARG A 91 14.15 -29.89 -38.60
N HIS A 92 12.99 -29.26 -38.70
CA HIS A 92 11.75 -29.73 -38.09
C HIS A 92 10.86 -30.35 -39.16
N ASN A 93 10.35 -31.56 -38.92
CA ASN A 93 9.38 -32.23 -39.76
C ASN A 93 8.20 -32.72 -38.93
N TRP A 94 7.00 -32.35 -39.34
CA TRP A 94 5.76 -32.85 -38.77
C TRP A 94 5.15 -33.91 -39.70
N SER A 95 4.53 -34.95 -39.13
CA SER A 95 3.88 -36.02 -39.90
C SER A 95 2.59 -35.59 -40.61
N ALA A 96 2.11 -34.38 -40.34
CA ALA A 96 0.93 -33.75 -40.92
C ALA A 96 1.13 -32.22 -40.87
N PRO A 97 0.32 -31.43 -41.60
CA PRO A 97 0.31 -29.99 -41.47
C PRO A 97 0.22 -29.54 -40.01
N ALA A 98 1.12 -28.66 -39.60
CA ALA A 98 1.31 -28.24 -38.22
C ALA A 98 1.14 -26.72 -38.02
N TYR A 99 1.39 -25.90 -39.05
CA TYR A 99 1.29 -24.45 -38.92
C TYR A 99 0.93 -23.76 -40.25
N ASP A 100 0.41 -22.53 -40.12
CA ASP A 100 0.07 -21.64 -41.22
C ASP A 100 0.83 -20.32 -41.03
N LEU A 101 1.44 -19.77 -42.07
CA LEU A 101 2.03 -18.43 -42.02
C LEU A 101 1.04 -17.33 -42.45
N ASP A 102 -0.02 -17.71 -43.16
CA ASP A 102 -1.04 -16.77 -43.59
C ASP A 102 -1.73 -16.10 -42.39
N GLY A 103 -1.77 -14.78 -42.42
CA GLY A 103 -2.32 -13.98 -41.31
C GLY A 103 -1.39 -13.79 -40.12
N TYR A 104 -0.11 -14.17 -40.20
CA TYR A 104 0.88 -13.96 -39.13
C TYR A 104 1.99 -13.00 -39.56
N THR A 105 2.55 -12.27 -38.60
CA THR A 105 3.63 -11.30 -38.83
C THR A 105 4.99 -11.79 -38.37
N GLU A 106 5.04 -12.60 -37.30
CA GLU A 106 6.28 -13.09 -36.72
C GLU A 106 6.20 -14.58 -36.39
N LEU A 107 7.33 -15.25 -36.56
CA LEU A 107 7.61 -16.55 -35.97
C LEU A 107 8.66 -16.33 -34.88
N LEU A 108 8.34 -16.78 -33.66
CA LEU A 108 9.12 -16.56 -32.46
C LEU A 108 9.65 -17.89 -31.92
N ALA A 109 10.87 -17.89 -31.40
CA ALA A 109 11.44 -19.02 -30.67
C ALA A 109 12.17 -18.50 -29.44
N ASP A 110 12.06 -19.20 -28.31
CA ASP A 110 12.87 -18.91 -27.15
C ASP A 110 14.18 -19.71 -27.27
N VAL A 111 15.33 -19.04 -27.15
CA VAL A 111 16.66 -19.62 -27.35
C VAL A 111 17.55 -19.31 -26.15
N TYR A 112 18.22 -20.33 -25.62
CA TYR A 112 19.16 -20.21 -24.50
C TYR A 112 20.52 -20.74 -24.93
N VAL A 113 21.52 -19.87 -24.96
CA VAL A 113 22.90 -20.27 -25.27
C VAL A 113 23.64 -20.56 -23.96
N ALA A 114 23.98 -21.82 -23.71
CA ALA A 114 24.63 -22.23 -22.46
C ALA A 114 26.16 -22.12 -22.51
N SER A 115 26.76 -21.94 -23.69
CA SER A 115 28.22 -21.92 -23.88
C SER A 115 28.63 -20.78 -24.78
N ALA A 116 29.64 -20.01 -24.39
CA ALA A 116 30.06 -18.81 -25.14
C ALA A 116 30.48 -19.12 -26.57
N GLY A 117 31.09 -20.29 -26.82
CA GLY A 117 31.46 -20.75 -28.15
C GLY A 117 30.28 -21.09 -29.08
N ALA A 118 29.05 -21.07 -28.60
CA ALA A 118 27.84 -21.30 -29.40
C ALA A 118 26.97 -20.04 -29.55
N LEU A 119 27.49 -18.86 -29.17
CA LEU A 119 26.83 -17.59 -29.45
C LEU A 119 26.88 -17.29 -30.95
N PRO A 120 25.73 -17.11 -31.63
CA PRO A 120 25.69 -16.83 -33.06
C PRO A 120 25.66 -15.33 -33.36
N ASP A 121 26.34 -14.91 -34.42
CA ASP A 121 26.17 -13.55 -34.99
C ASP A 121 25.05 -13.51 -36.05
N VAL A 122 24.65 -14.67 -36.58
CA VAL A 122 23.57 -14.81 -37.55
C VAL A 122 22.65 -15.95 -37.11
N MET A 123 21.33 -15.69 -37.06
CA MET A 123 20.33 -16.74 -36.95
C MET A 123 19.17 -16.47 -37.91
N GLY A 124 18.41 -17.52 -38.21
CA GLY A 124 17.22 -17.39 -39.03
C GLY A 124 16.62 -18.73 -39.41
N ILE A 125 15.64 -18.67 -40.30
CA ILE A 125 15.06 -19.86 -40.92
C ILE A 125 15.35 -19.83 -42.41
N TRP A 126 15.81 -20.96 -42.92
CA TRP A 126 15.79 -21.24 -44.34
C TRP A 126 14.69 -22.27 -44.64
N SER A 127 13.79 -21.98 -45.58
CA SER A 127 12.77 -22.96 -46.01
C SER A 127 12.35 -22.80 -47.46
N THR A 128 12.22 -23.93 -48.16
CA THR A 128 11.84 -23.99 -49.60
C THR A 128 10.35 -23.95 -49.85
N ASN A 129 9.53 -24.20 -48.84
CA ASN A 129 8.07 -24.12 -48.89
C ASN A 129 7.55 -22.71 -48.59
N TRP A 130 8.41 -21.72 -48.37
CA TRP A 130 8.03 -20.33 -48.12
C TRP A 130 8.07 -19.51 -49.43
N SER A 131 7.08 -18.66 -49.67
CA SER A 131 6.95 -17.84 -50.90
C SER A 131 6.53 -16.39 -50.53
N PRO A 132 6.90 -15.34 -51.32
CA PRO A 132 7.74 -15.33 -52.52
C PRO A 132 9.19 -15.81 -52.25
N PRO A 133 10.01 -16.18 -53.28
CA PRO A 133 11.10 -17.17 -53.18
C PRO A 133 12.38 -16.72 -52.43
N ASP A 134 12.26 -15.76 -51.51
CA ASP A 134 13.31 -15.52 -50.53
C ASP A 134 13.24 -16.62 -49.46
N ASN A 135 13.99 -17.70 -49.68
CA ASN A 135 13.98 -18.87 -48.81
C ASN A 135 14.63 -18.60 -47.45
N TRP A 136 15.41 -17.52 -47.30
CA TRP A 136 16.10 -17.17 -46.05
C TRP A 136 15.38 -16.03 -45.34
N GLN A 137 15.07 -16.17 -44.06
CA GLN A 137 14.57 -15.08 -43.22
C GLN A 137 15.42 -14.97 -41.96
N SER A 138 16.12 -13.85 -41.84
CA SER A 138 16.94 -13.55 -40.66
C SER A 138 16.07 -13.36 -39.42
N ALA A 139 16.55 -13.88 -38.29
CA ALA A 139 16.04 -13.54 -36.99
C ALA A 139 16.60 -12.19 -36.52
N THR A 140 15.83 -11.53 -35.67
CA THR A 140 16.20 -10.36 -34.88
C THR A 140 16.23 -10.75 -33.40
N ASN A 141 16.81 -9.88 -32.56
CA ASN A 141 17.00 -10.12 -31.12
C ASN A 141 17.83 -11.38 -30.83
N LEU A 142 18.98 -11.50 -31.48
CA LEU A 142 19.86 -12.66 -31.31
C LEU A 142 20.41 -12.73 -29.86
N PRO A 143 20.68 -13.94 -29.32
CA PRO A 143 21.35 -14.09 -28.04
C PRO A 143 22.75 -13.47 -28.07
N THR A 144 23.00 -12.46 -27.23
CA THR A 144 24.30 -11.76 -27.14
C THR A 144 25.12 -12.16 -25.91
N SER A 145 24.54 -12.97 -25.01
CA SER A 145 25.20 -13.46 -23.81
C SER A 145 24.75 -14.87 -23.48
N THR A 146 25.54 -15.58 -22.67
CA THR A 146 25.24 -16.95 -22.26
C THR A 146 24.41 -16.98 -20.99
N GLY A 147 23.65 -18.04 -20.80
CA GLY A 147 23.04 -18.34 -19.51
C GLY A 147 21.66 -17.71 -19.30
N VAL A 148 21.09 -17.11 -20.35
CA VAL A 148 19.81 -16.41 -20.36
C VAL A 148 18.99 -16.85 -21.56
N TRP A 149 17.67 -16.93 -21.39
CA TRP A 149 16.74 -17.12 -22.50
C TRP A 149 16.62 -15.82 -23.30
N THR A 150 16.38 -15.94 -24.60
CA THR A 150 16.20 -14.81 -25.52
C THR A 150 15.12 -15.20 -26.52
N THR A 151 14.07 -14.40 -26.65
CA THR A 151 13.05 -14.63 -27.69
C THR A 151 13.55 -14.03 -29.00
N VAL A 152 13.94 -14.89 -29.95
CA VAL A 152 14.31 -14.48 -31.30
C VAL A 152 13.06 -14.31 -32.16
N SER A 153 13.06 -13.30 -33.04
CA SER A 153 11.91 -12.99 -33.89
C SER A 153 12.27 -13.02 -35.37
N ILE A 154 11.49 -13.77 -36.15
CA ILE A 154 11.62 -13.90 -37.60
C ILE A 154 10.38 -13.29 -38.25
N ASN A 155 10.57 -12.27 -39.08
CA ASN A 155 9.46 -11.62 -39.80
C ASN A 155 8.92 -12.56 -40.88
N VAL A 156 7.64 -12.91 -40.76
CA VAL A 156 6.90 -13.73 -41.74
C VAL A 156 5.72 -12.97 -42.35
N SER A 157 5.62 -11.66 -42.14
CA SER A 157 4.50 -10.83 -42.61
C SER A 157 4.29 -10.83 -44.14
N ALA A 158 5.34 -11.13 -44.90
CA ALA A 158 5.28 -11.26 -46.36
C ALA A 158 4.84 -12.66 -46.84
N ARG A 159 4.53 -13.58 -45.91
CA ARG A 159 4.23 -14.99 -46.14
C ARG A 159 2.73 -15.25 -46.01
N THR A 160 2.21 -16.09 -46.89
CA THR A 160 0.76 -16.39 -46.97
C THR A 160 0.49 -17.89 -47.15
N GLN A 161 1.46 -18.73 -46.78
CA GLN A 161 1.36 -20.18 -46.98
C GLN A 161 0.57 -20.82 -45.85
N THR A 162 -0.20 -21.85 -46.18
CA THR A 162 -0.96 -22.66 -45.24
C THR A 162 -0.65 -24.15 -45.42
N GLY A 163 -0.95 -24.95 -44.42
CA GLY A 163 -0.77 -26.39 -44.40
C GLY A 163 0.68 -26.83 -44.34
N LEU A 164 1.55 -26.06 -43.69
CA LEU A 164 2.99 -26.34 -43.63
C LEU A 164 3.30 -27.43 -42.61
N ASP A 165 4.18 -28.35 -42.99
CA ASP A 165 4.55 -29.54 -42.24
C ASP A 165 6.07 -29.69 -42.07
N PHE A 166 6.86 -28.68 -42.46
CA PHE A 166 8.29 -28.64 -42.16
C PHE A 166 8.86 -27.22 -42.13
N ILE A 167 9.95 -27.06 -41.38
CA ILE A 167 10.91 -25.96 -41.48
C ILE A 167 12.21 -26.60 -41.95
N TRP A 168 12.72 -26.21 -43.12
CA TRP A 168 13.85 -26.94 -43.72
C TRP A 168 15.14 -26.80 -42.90
N ALA A 169 15.45 -25.60 -42.45
CA ALA A 169 16.56 -25.35 -41.56
C ALA A 169 16.24 -24.20 -40.61
N PHE A 170 16.35 -24.46 -39.33
CA PHE A 170 16.64 -23.43 -38.34
C PHE A 170 18.16 -23.31 -38.24
N VAL A 171 18.68 -22.10 -38.44
CA VAL A 171 20.10 -21.87 -38.72
C VAL A 171 20.71 -20.97 -37.65
N LEU A 172 21.89 -21.37 -37.19
CA LEU A 172 22.80 -20.54 -36.40
C LEU A 172 24.15 -20.51 -37.14
N GLU A 173 24.62 -19.33 -37.48
CA GLU A 173 25.81 -19.10 -38.29
C GLU A 173 26.71 -18.06 -37.63
N ASP A 174 27.99 -18.04 -38.03
CA ASP A 174 29.03 -17.21 -37.44
C ASP A 174 29.11 -17.40 -35.91
N MET A 175 29.06 -18.65 -35.44
CA MET A 175 29.19 -18.95 -34.02
C MET A 175 30.58 -18.53 -33.49
N ALA A 176 30.62 -18.02 -32.26
CA ALA A 176 31.85 -17.53 -31.63
C ALA A 176 32.94 -18.60 -31.42
N GLY A 177 32.59 -19.88 -31.54
CA GLY A 177 33.51 -21.01 -31.51
C GLY A 177 32.93 -22.22 -32.26
N THR A 178 33.57 -23.38 -32.10
CA THR A 178 33.21 -24.60 -32.85
C THR A 178 32.41 -25.60 -32.01
N SER A 179 32.12 -25.29 -30.75
CA SER A 179 31.48 -26.22 -29.81
C SER A 179 30.68 -25.47 -28.75
N GLY A 180 29.60 -26.10 -28.28
CA GLY A 180 28.80 -25.57 -27.18
C GLY A 180 27.43 -26.23 -27.07
N VAL A 181 26.60 -25.70 -26.18
CA VAL A 181 25.24 -26.18 -25.94
C VAL A 181 24.26 -25.01 -26.11
N ILE A 182 23.19 -25.26 -26.86
CA ILE A 182 22.08 -24.34 -27.07
C ILE A 182 20.79 -25.09 -26.72
N TYR A 183 19.82 -24.39 -26.17
CA TYR A 183 18.48 -24.91 -25.94
C TYR A 183 17.47 -24.04 -26.68
N VAL A 184 16.42 -24.65 -27.22
CA VAL A 184 15.34 -23.98 -27.93
C VAL A 184 14.01 -24.47 -27.39
N ASP A 185 13.08 -23.55 -27.23
CA ASP A 185 11.75 -23.82 -26.70
C ASP A 185 10.70 -22.86 -27.29
N ASN A 186 9.42 -23.19 -27.10
CA ASN A 186 8.25 -22.35 -27.37
C ASN A 186 8.26 -21.68 -28.76
N LEU A 187 8.29 -22.50 -29.81
CA LEU A 187 8.15 -22.04 -31.19
C LEU A 187 6.69 -21.67 -31.45
N ARG A 188 6.42 -20.41 -31.81
CA ARG A 188 5.05 -19.87 -31.92
C ARG A 188 4.95 -18.79 -33.00
N LEU A 189 3.73 -18.55 -33.50
CA LEU A 189 3.45 -17.49 -34.47
C LEU A 189 2.70 -16.34 -33.81
N ARG A 190 2.94 -15.10 -34.25
CA ARG A 190 2.21 -13.91 -33.79
C ARG A 190 1.39 -13.28 -34.91
N ALA A 191 0.08 -13.10 -34.67
CA ALA A 191 -0.82 -12.41 -35.59
C ALA A 191 -0.57 -10.88 -35.57
N PRO A 192 -0.83 -10.14 -36.66
CA PRO A 192 -0.84 -8.69 -36.62
C PRO A 192 -1.96 -8.19 -35.69
N SER A 193 -1.67 -7.21 -34.85
CA SER A 193 -2.70 -6.54 -34.06
C SER A 193 -3.14 -5.23 -34.72
N THR A 194 -4.45 -4.96 -34.68
CA THR A 194 -5.00 -3.63 -35.05
C THR A 194 -5.04 -2.67 -33.86
N VAL A 195 -4.74 -3.18 -32.65
CA VAL A 195 -4.72 -2.44 -31.40
C VAL A 195 -3.33 -1.85 -31.19
N SER A 196 -3.24 -0.53 -31.03
CA SER A 196 -2.00 0.14 -30.65
C SER A 196 -1.54 -0.28 -29.24
N PRO A 197 -0.23 -0.49 -29.01
CA PRO A 197 0.32 -0.85 -27.71
C PRO A 197 0.24 0.30 -26.71
N ALA A 198 0.35 -0.04 -25.42
CA ALA A 198 0.44 0.94 -24.34
C ALA A 198 1.69 1.82 -24.50
N GLU A 199 1.51 3.13 -24.31
CA GLU A 199 2.59 4.12 -24.39
C GLU A 199 3.03 4.61 -23.01
N GLY A 200 4.24 5.17 -22.93
CA GLY A 200 4.75 5.75 -21.68
C GLY A 200 4.95 4.74 -20.55
N VAL A 201 5.20 3.47 -20.90
CA VAL A 201 5.44 2.39 -19.93
C VAL A 201 6.72 2.68 -19.15
N ALA A 202 6.60 2.74 -17.83
CA ALA A 202 7.71 2.89 -16.90
C ALA A 202 7.46 2.09 -15.62
N ALA A 203 8.51 1.87 -14.83
CA ALA A 203 8.41 1.10 -13.61
C ALA A 203 9.29 1.69 -12.51
N ASN A 204 8.79 1.63 -11.28
CA ASN A 204 9.50 1.98 -10.06
C ASN A 204 9.65 0.74 -9.17
N SER A 205 10.78 0.65 -8.45
CA SER A 205 10.99 -0.43 -7.48
C SER A 205 10.66 0.08 -6.09
N TYR A 206 9.82 -0.68 -5.41
CA TYR A 206 9.60 -0.59 -3.98
C TYR A 206 10.20 -1.84 -3.33
N LYS A 207 10.32 -1.86 -2.00
CA LYS A 207 11.06 -2.92 -1.31
C LYS A 207 10.45 -4.32 -1.46
N THR A 208 9.14 -4.43 -1.65
CA THR A 208 8.43 -5.72 -1.77
C THR A 208 7.68 -5.89 -3.08
N TYR A 209 7.57 -4.85 -3.90
CA TYR A 209 6.88 -4.89 -5.19
C TYR A 209 7.51 -3.91 -6.18
N ASN A 210 7.31 -4.17 -7.47
CA ASN A 210 7.61 -3.22 -8.53
C ASN A 210 6.28 -2.70 -9.08
N ARG A 211 6.14 -1.39 -9.19
CA ARG A 211 4.97 -0.77 -9.83
C ARG A 211 5.30 -0.46 -11.27
N VAL A 212 4.49 -0.99 -12.18
CA VAL A 212 4.51 -0.66 -13.60
C VAL A 212 3.37 0.32 -13.88
N TYR A 213 3.63 1.36 -14.67
CA TYR A 213 2.64 2.37 -15.04
C TYR A 213 2.74 2.74 -16.52
N TRP A 214 1.64 3.18 -17.10
CA TRP A 214 1.53 3.53 -18.52
C TRP A 214 0.52 4.66 -18.75
N ARG A 215 0.47 5.21 -19.96
CA ARG A 215 -0.52 6.22 -20.33
C ARG A 215 -1.83 5.55 -20.79
N PRO A 216 -3.00 6.17 -20.51
CA PRO A 216 -4.27 5.68 -21.04
C PRO A 216 -4.25 5.57 -22.57
N ALA A 217 -4.61 4.39 -23.07
CA ALA A 217 -4.76 4.12 -24.48
C ALA A 217 -6.10 4.63 -25.01
N SER A 218 -6.15 5.10 -26.26
CA SER A 218 -7.35 5.67 -26.89
C SER A 218 -8.04 4.71 -27.87
N ASN A 219 -7.86 3.40 -27.68
CA ASN A 219 -8.39 2.38 -28.56
C ASN A 219 -9.91 2.25 -28.41
N VAL A 220 -10.62 2.08 -29.54
CA VAL A 220 -12.07 1.85 -29.51
C VAL A 220 -12.34 0.47 -28.92
N GLY A 221 -13.21 0.41 -27.92
CA GLY A 221 -13.53 -0.85 -27.23
C GLY A 221 -12.44 -1.32 -26.28
N LEU A 222 -11.68 -0.40 -25.66
CA LEU A 222 -10.69 -0.69 -24.62
C LEU A 222 -11.30 -1.54 -23.50
N GLU A 223 -10.70 -2.70 -23.26
CA GLU A 223 -11.06 -3.63 -22.18
C GLU A 223 -10.07 -3.54 -21.01
N GLY A 224 -8.80 -3.25 -21.29
CA GLY A 224 -7.77 -3.07 -20.26
C GLY A 224 -6.36 -3.32 -20.80
N TYR A 225 -5.47 -3.78 -19.93
CA TYR A 225 -4.05 -4.00 -20.22
C TYR A 225 -3.55 -5.32 -19.64
N ASN A 226 -2.64 -5.96 -20.36
CA ASN A 226 -1.90 -7.14 -19.92
C ASN A 226 -0.45 -6.77 -19.63
N ILE A 227 0.07 -7.21 -18.49
CA ILE A 227 1.40 -6.88 -17.99
C ILE A 227 2.25 -8.13 -18.04
N TYR A 228 3.41 -8.00 -18.66
CA TYR A 228 4.35 -9.09 -18.83
C TYR A 228 5.68 -8.78 -18.15
N ARG A 229 6.32 -9.81 -17.59
CA ARG A 229 7.61 -9.72 -16.91
C ARG A 229 8.65 -10.65 -17.51
N ALA A 230 9.90 -10.22 -17.52
CA ALA A 230 11.06 -11.03 -17.87
C ALA A 230 12.22 -10.79 -16.91
N ASP A 231 13.10 -11.78 -16.81
CA ASP A 231 14.38 -11.68 -16.08
C ASP A 231 15.42 -10.87 -16.85
N THR A 232 15.20 -10.63 -18.15
CA THR A 232 16.08 -9.85 -19.02
C THR A 232 15.30 -8.94 -19.96
N ALA A 233 15.93 -7.87 -20.44
CA ALA A 233 15.33 -6.96 -21.42
C ALA A 233 14.83 -7.66 -22.70
N VAL A 234 15.45 -8.77 -23.07
CA VAL A 234 15.16 -9.54 -24.30
C VAL A 234 14.16 -10.68 -24.10
N GLY A 235 13.62 -10.85 -22.90
CA GLY A 235 12.61 -11.85 -22.59
C GLY A 235 13.19 -13.19 -22.13
N PRO A 236 12.40 -14.28 -22.18
CA PRO A 236 10.98 -14.33 -22.56
C PRO A 236 10.12 -13.59 -21.54
N TYR A 237 9.03 -12.99 -22.03
CA TYR A 237 8.10 -12.22 -21.22
C TYR A 237 6.90 -13.09 -20.88
N ALA A 238 6.65 -13.30 -19.58
CA ALA A 238 5.53 -14.07 -19.06
C ALA A 238 4.41 -13.15 -18.57
N LEU A 239 3.15 -13.49 -18.88
CA LEU A 239 1.97 -12.75 -18.45
C LEU A 239 1.80 -12.83 -16.92
N LEU A 240 1.58 -11.69 -16.27
CA LEU A 240 1.40 -11.61 -14.81
C LEU A 240 -0.07 -11.64 -14.37
N ASN A 241 -0.96 -10.99 -15.12
CA ASN A 241 -2.35 -10.80 -14.74
C ASN A 241 -3.29 -11.81 -15.44
N PRO A 242 -4.28 -12.39 -14.73
CA PRO A 242 -5.19 -13.38 -15.30
C PRO A 242 -6.33 -12.75 -16.13
N THR A 243 -6.61 -11.47 -15.94
CA THR A 243 -7.61 -10.69 -16.67
C THR A 243 -7.07 -9.29 -16.94
N PRO A 244 -7.42 -8.65 -18.08
CA PRO A 244 -6.93 -7.30 -18.39
C PRO A 244 -7.19 -6.32 -17.24
N VAL A 245 -6.15 -5.59 -16.84
CA VAL A 245 -6.19 -4.56 -15.81
C VAL A 245 -6.84 -3.31 -16.41
N THR A 246 -7.82 -2.72 -15.75
CA THR A 246 -8.56 -1.56 -16.28
C THR A 246 -7.92 -0.22 -15.91
N GLY A 247 -7.05 -0.18 -14.90
CA GLY A 247 -6.29 1.01 -14.51
C GLY A 247 -5.00 1.20 -15.32
N GLU A 248 -4.27 2.25 -15.00
CA GLU A 248 -3.02 2.66 -15.65
C GLU A 248 -1.76 2.19 -14.92
N THR A 249 -1.91 1.37 -13.88
CA THR A 249 -0.81 0.84 -13.07
C THR A 249 -1.01 -0.64 -12.73
N TYR A 250 0.08 -1.33 -12.41
CA TYR A 250 0.09 -2.71 -11.93
C TYR A 250 1.24 -2.94 -10.94
N ASP A 251 0.93 -3.56 -9.81
CA ASP A 251 1.92 -3.95 -8.80
C ASP A 251 2.31 -5.41 -8.93
N ASP A 252 3.57 -5.64 -9.26
CA ASP A 252 4.20 -6.95 -9.22
C ASP A 252 4.88 -7.16 -7.87
N TYR A 253 4.21 -7.89 -6.96
CA TYR A 253 4.73 -8.21 -5.62
C TYR A 253 5.86 -9.25 -5.71
N VAL A 254 7.08 -8.76 -5.88
CA VAL A 254 8.29 -9.57 -6.09
C VAL A 254 8.96 -10.05 -4.79
N GLY A 255 8.60 -9.47 -3.64
CA GLY A 255 9.18 -9.77 -2.34
C GLY A 255 10.52 -9.08 -2.07
N LEU A 256 10.99 -9.18 -0.82
CA LEU A 256 12.24 -8.58 -0.36
C LEU A 256 13.46 -9.15 -1.09
N GLY A 257 14.34 -8.26 -1.57
CA GLY A 257 15.60 -8.66 -2.21
C GLY A 257 15.43 -9.29 -3.59
N ALA A 258 14.29 -9.04 -4.24
CA ALA A 258 14.02 -9.51 -5.59
C ALA A 258 15.10 -9.04 -6.60
N PRO A 259 15.42 -9.87 -7.62
CA PRO A 259 16.31 -9.45 -8.69
C PRO A 259 15.66 -8.36 -9.56
N LEU A 260 16.47 -7.71 -10.40
CA LEU A 260 15.98 -6.76 -11.40
C LEU A 260 15.04 -7.46 -12.38
N TYR A 261 13.84 -6.91 -12.56
CA TYR A 261 12.85 -7.38 -13.54
C TYR A 261 12.58 -6.35 -14.63
N TYR A 262 12.24 -6.87 -15.80
CA TYR A 262 11.87 -6.08 -16.97
C TYR A 262 10.38 -6.27 -17.27
N TYR A 263 9.70 -5.18 -17.61
CA TYR A 263 8.26 -5.16 -17.82
C TYR A 263 7.88 -4.67 -19.20
N LYS A 264 6.83 -5.24 -19.76
CA LYS A 264 6.13 -4.77 -20.97
C LYS A 264 4.63 -4.80 -20.74
N VAL A 265 3.91 -3.93 -21.43
CA VAL A 265 2.44 -3.83 -21.32
C VAL A 265 1.83 -3.93 -22.71
N ALA A 266 0.75 -4.72 -22.83
CA ALA A 266 -0.10 -4.78 -24.00
C ALA A 266 -1.48 -4.19 -23.69
N THR A 267 -2.10 -3.57 -24.68
CA THR A 267 -3.47 -3.06 -24.62
C THR A 267 -4.42 -4.13 -25.15
N VAL A 268 -5.54 -4.35 -24.45
CA VAL A 268 -6.61 -5.26 -24.88
C VAL A 268 -7.82 -4.43 -25.26
N ALA A 269 -8.29 -4.55 -26.50
CA ALA A 269 -9.44 -3.82 -27.01
C ALA A 269 -10.19 -4.60 -28.09
N GLY A 270 -11.51 -4.65 -28.01
CA GLY A 270 -12.35 -5.30 -29.02
C GLY A 270 -12.11 -6.81 -29.18
N GLY A 271 -11.68 -7.49 -28.11
CA GLY A 271 -11.31 -8.91 -28.10
C GLY A 271 -9.92 -9.22 -28.64
N GLU A 272 -9.13 -8.20 -29.01
CA GLU A 272 -7.77 -8.32 -29.54
C GLU A 272 -6.76 -7.73 -28.55
N GLU A 273 -5.58 -8.33 -28.44
CA GLU A 273 -4.44 -7.79 -27.71
C GLU A 273 -3.44 -7.12 -28.68
N SER A 274 -2.82 -6.02 -28.26
CA SER A 274 -1.78 -5.31 -29.02
C SER A 274 -0.46 -6.06 -29.08
N ASP A 275 0.49 -5.56 -29.88
CA ASP A 275 1.90 -5.88 -29.65
C ASP A 275 2.35 -5.46 -28.24
N LEU A 276 3.43 -6.06 -27.72
CA LEU A 276 4.01 -5.62 -26.45
C LEU A 276 4.69 -4.24 -26.59
N SER A 277 4.57 -3.39 -25.57
CA SER A 277 5.31 -2.12 -25.49
C SER A 277 6.84 -2.31 -25.57
N ASN A 278 7.56 -1.18 -25.69
CA ASN A 278 8.97 -1.16 -25.30
C ASN A 278 9.12 -1.62 -23.85
N PHE A 279 10.22 -2.31 -23.56
CA PHE A 279 10.49 -2.74 -22.19
C PHE A 279 10.83 -1.54 -21.31
N THR A 280 10.48 -1.67 -20.03
CA THR A 280 10.99 -0.85 -18.94
C THR A 280 11.59 -1.76 -17.87
N PHE A 281 12.27 -1.19 -16.88
CA PHE A 281 12.72 -1.91 -15.70
C PHE A 281 12.59 -0.99 -14.49
N ALA A 282 12.36 -1.60 -13.33
CA ALA A 282 12.30 -0.88 -12.07
C ALA A 282 13.75 -0.65 -11.57
N PRO A 283 14.29 0.58 -11.54
CA PRO A 283 15.62 0.81 -10.98
C PRO A 283 15.58 0.43 -9.50
N GLY A 284 16.60 -0.29 -9.02
CA GLY A 284 16.65 -0.77 -7.63
C GLY A 284 16.54 0.36 -6.60
N TYR A 285 16.17 -0.01 -5.37
CA TYR A 285 15.82 0.86 -4.24
C TYR A 285 16.83 1.97 -3.87
N ASP A 286 18.11 1.87 -4.28
CA ASP A 286 19.17 2.85 -3.99
C ASP A 286 18.88 4.21 -4.64
N GLY A 287 18.11 5.07 -3.95
CA GLY A 287 17.80 6.43 -4.41
C GLY A 287 16.44 7.01 -3.99
N MET A 288 15.60 6.27 -3.23
CA MET A 288 14.31 6.81 -2.78
C MET A 288 14.48 8.06 -1.90
N THR A 289 13.82 9.13 -2.33
CA THR A 289 13.69 10.37 -1.55
C THR A 289 12.83 10.11 -0.31
N ASP A 290 12.82 11.06 0.62
CA ASP A 290 11.94 10.99 1.79
C ASP A 290 10.46 10.97 1.38
N ASP A 291 10.09 11.71 0.32
CA ASP A 291 8.75 11.69 -0.24
C ASP A 291 8.38 10.31 -0.81
N ASP A 292 9.31 9.67 -1.54
CA ASP A 292 9.07 8.31 -2.08
C ASP A 292 8.88 7.29 -0.95
N LEU A 293 9.67 7.41 0.13
CA LEU A 293 9.55 6.54 1.31
C LEU A 293 8.19 6.72 2.01
N MET A 294 7.73 7.96 2.14
CA MET A 294 6.41 8.25 2.70
C MET A 294 5.29 7.72 1.81
N ASP A 295 5.35 7.95 0.48
CA ASP A 295 4.34 7.44 -0.46
C ASP A 295 4.22 5.91 -0.36
N MET A 296 5.36 5.21 -0.36
CA MET A 296 5.39 3.76 -0.20
C MET A 296 4.81 3.28 1.13
N LEU A 297 5.22 3.89 2.26
CA LEU A 297 4.68 3.48 3.56
C LEU A 297 3.19 3.77 3.68
N GLN A 298 2.71 4.90 3.16
CA GLN A 298 1.29 5.25 3.13
C GLN A 298 0.49 4.22 2.30
N GLU A 299 1.01 3.83 1.15
CA GLU A 299 0.41 2.82 0.27
C GLU A 299 0.38 1.43 0.91
N ASP A 300 1.50 0.99 1.46
CA ASP A 300 1.61 -0.32 2.10
C ASP A 300 0.69 -0.42 3.33
N ALA A 301 0.62 0.64 4.16
CA ALA A 301 -0.33 0.70 5.27
C ALA A 301 -1.78 0.70 4.78
N PHE A 302 -2.10 1.42 3.70
CA PHE A 302 -3.42 1.39 3.05
C PHE A 302 -3.78 -0.02 2.53
N ASN A 303 -2.82 -0.79 2.02
CA ASN A 303 -3.05 -2.13 1.52
C ASN A 303 -3.59 -3.10 2.61
N TYR A 304 -3.39 -2.78 3.90
CA TYR A 304 -4.00 -3.51 5.01
C TYR A 304 -5.54 -3.60 4.87
N ILE A 305 -6.21 -2.49 4.55
CA ILE A 305 -7.67 -2.49 4.35
C ILE A 305 -8.04 -2.84 2.92
N TRP A 306 -7.22 -2.46 1.94
CA TRP A 306 -7.56 -2.63 0.54
C TRP A 306 -7.50 -4.09 0.11
N LEU A 307 -6.35 -4.73 0.37
CA LEU A 307 -6.08 -6.13 0.05
C LEU A 307 -6.37 -7.05 1.24
N GLY A 308 -6.07 -6.62 2.46
CA GLY A 308 -6.23 -7.41 3.69
C GLY A 308 -7.62 -7.33 4.34
N GLY A 309 -8.47 -6.40 3.90
CA GLY A 309 -9.83 -6.21 4.40
C GLY A 309 -10.72 -7.44 4.23
N HIS A 310 -11.77 -7.54 5.06
CA HIS A 310 -12.67 -8.69 5.01
C HIS A 310 -13.40 -8.74 3.66
N PRO A 311 -13.37 -9.87 2.93
CA PRO A 311 -13.78 -9.92 1.53
C PRO A 311 -15.28 -9.66 1.31
N SER A 312 -16.13 -9.89 2.32
CA SER A 312 -17.58 -9.70 2.21
C SER A 312 -18.03 -8.27 2.53
N CYS A 313 -17.44 -7.65 3.55
CA CYS A 313 -17.92 -6.38 4.10
C CYS A 313 -16.94 -5.22 3.88
N GLY A 314 -15.71 -5.51 3.46
CA GLY A 314 -14.66 -4.52 3.22
C GLY A 314 -14.05 -3.90 4.47
N MET A 315 -14.53 -4.23 5.68
CA MET A 315 -14.01 -3.70 6.95
C MET A 315 -12.61 -4.23 7.29
N ALA A 316 -11.91 -3.51 8.17
CA ALA A 316 -10.59 -3.89 8.65
C ALA A 316 -10.70 -5.13 9.53
N ARG A 317 -9.92 -6.17 9.25
CA ARG A 317 -9.75 -7.29 10.18
C ARG A 317 -9.01 -6.80 11.41
N GLU A 318 -9.31 -7.34 12.59
CA GLU A 318 -8.60 -6.97 13.82
C GLU A 318 -7.08 -7.16 13.67
N GLY A 319 -6.69 -8.31 13.12
CA GLY A 319 -5.30 -8.54 12.74
C GLY A 319 -5.12 -9.58 11.65
N VAL A 320 -4.03 -9.46 10.92
CA VAL A 320 -3.58 -10.41 9.89
C VAL A 320 -2.33 -11.13 10.40
N ASN A 321 -2.33 -12.47 10.35
CA ASN A 321 -1.25 -13.33 10.89
C ASN A 321 -0.98 -13.19 12.39
N THR A 322 -1.92 -12.61 13.16
CA THR A 322 -1.81 -12.43 14.61
C THR A 322 -2.58 -13.49 15.41
N GLY A 323 -3.23 -14.44 14.76
CA GLY A 323 -4.02 -15.50 15.41
C GLY A 323 -5.48 -15.14 15.68
N HIS A 324 -5.91 -13.93 15.32
CA HIS A 324 -7.33 -13.57 15.27
C HIS A 324 -8.06 -14.39 14.19
N PRO A 325 -9.32 -14.82 14.41
CA PRO A 325 -10.11 -15.45 13.37
C PRO A 325 -10.30 -14.51 12.17
N ALA A 326 -10.19 -15.04 10.95
CA ALA A 326 -10.21 -14.25 9.71
C ALA A 326 -11.50 -13.45 9.48
N ASP A 327 -12.61 -13.84 10.12
CA ASP A 327 -13.89 -13.13 10.03
C ASP A 327 -14.05 -12.06 11.12
N THR A 328 -13.06 -11.84 11.98
CA THR A 328 -13.12 -10.81 13.04
C THR A 328 -12.72 -9.47 12.45
N VAL A 329 -13.68 -8.55 12.32
CA VAL A 329 -13.43 -7.17 11.94
C VAL A 329 -13.58 -6.24 13.15
N THR A 330 -12.82 -5.15 13.16
CA THR A 330 -12.77 -4.18 14.25
C THR A 330 -13.35 -2.83 13.81
N THR A 331 -14.13 -2.18 14.67
CA THR A 331 -14.82 -0.93 14.32
C THR A 331 -13.90 0.27 14.35
N GLY A 332 -13.10 0.49 15.40
CA GLY A 332 -12.18 1.63 15.45
C GLY A 332 -11.04 1.50 14.45
N GLY A 333 -10.45 0.30 14.31
CA GLY A 333 -9.46 0.05 13.26
C GLY A 333 -10.03 0.27 11.83
N THR A 334 -11.31 -0.03 11.60
CA THR A 334 -11.99 0.34 10.35
C THR A 334 -12.10 1.85 10.19
N GLY A 335 -12.41 2.59 11.27
CA GLY A 335 -12.43 4.05 11.26
C GLY A 335 -11.13 4.67 10.77
N PHE A 336 -10.00 4.22 11.32
CA PHE A 336 -8.68 4.68 10.89
C PHE A 336 -8.42 4.34 9.41
N CYS A 337 -8.81 3.14 8.99
CA CYS A 337 -8.67 2.70 7.61
C CYS A 337 -9.57 3.48 6.62
N LEU A 338 -10.73 3.99 7.03
CA LEU A 338 -11.55 4.87 6.18
C LEU A 338 -10.81 6.16 5.83
N ALA A 339 -10.08 6.75 6.78
CA ALA A 339 -9.20 7.89 6.51
C ALA A 339 -8.06 7.48 5.56
N SER A 340 -7.46 6.29 5.75
CA SER A 340 -6.44 5.76 4.83
C SER A 340 -6.95 5.60 3.39
N ILE A 341 -8.20 5.18 3.18
CA ILE A 341 -8.81 5.10 1.84
C ILE A 341 -8.87 6.48 1.18
N VAL A 342 -9.19 7.54 1.93
CA VAL A 342 -9.18 8.92 1.42
C VAL A 342 -7.77 9.36 1.02
N VAL A 343 -6.76 9.07 1.86
CA VAL A 343 -5.35 9.33 1.53
C VAL A 343 -4.94 8.63 0.24
N ALA A 344 -5.34 7.36 0.07
CA ALA A 344 -4.99 6.57 -1.10
C ALA A 344 -5.59 7.11 -2.40
N VAL A 345 -6.76 7.76 -2.35
CA VAL A 345 -7.31 8.47 -3.51
C VAL A 345 -6.48 9.72 -3.81
N GLU A 346 -6.17 10.52 -2.79
CA GLU A 346 -5.41 11.77 -2.96
C GLU A 346 -3.99 11.51 -3.50
N ARG A 347 -3.38 10.41 -3.07
CA ARG A 347 -2.05 9.96 -3.51
C ARG A 347 -2.07 9.17 -4.82
N GLY A 348 -3.25 8.90 -5.39
CA GLY A 348 -3.39 8.19 -6.67
C GLY A 348 -3.11 6.69 -6.61
N PHE A 349 -3.13 6.07 -5.42
CA PHE A 349 -2.98 4.62 -5.24
C PHE A 349 -4.21 3.86 -5.73
N VAL A 350 -5.40 4.47 -5.59
CA VAL A 350 -6.66 3.93 -6.11
C VAL A 350 -7.51 5.04 -6.71
N SER A 351 -8.36 4.68 -7.67
CA SER A 351 -9.29 5.65 -8.24
C SER A 351 -10.37 6.04 -7.22
N ARG A 352 -10.81 7.30 -7.29
CA ARG A 352 -11.90 7.83 -6.45
C ARG A 352 -13.18 6.99 -6.55
N SER A 353 -13.52 6.52 -7.75
CA SER A 353 -14.71 5.69 -7.98
C SER A 353 -14.59 4.30 -7.33
N ALA A 354 -13.41 3.67 -7.39
CA ALA A 354 -13.17 2.39 -6.71
C ALA A 354 -13.23 2.55 -5.18
N ALA A 355 -12.65 3.63 -4.66
CA ALA A 355 -12.71 3.97 -3.24
C ALA A 355 -14.16 4.21 -2.78
N ALA A 356 -14.95 5.00 -3.52
CA ALA A 356 -16.36 5.23 -3.23
C ALA A 356 -17.16 3.92 -3.18
N ALA A 357 -16.94 2.99 -4.13
CA ALA A 357 -17.60 1.70 -4.15
C ALA A 357 -17.22 0.82 -2.93
N ARG A 358 -15.94 0.83 -2.52
CA ARG A 358 -15.50 0.12 -1.31
C ARG A 358 -16.14 0.71 -0.05
N ILE A 359 -16.16 2.03 0.08
CA ILE A 359 -16.76 2.72 1.23
C ILE A 359 -18.25 2.42 1.30
N GLN A 360 -18.97 2.49 0.18
CA GLN A 360 -20.39 2.15 0.13
C GLN A 360 -20.66 0.70 0.59
N THR A 361 -19.76 -0.23 0.27
CA THR A 361 -19.85 -1.62 0.75
C THR A 361 -19.72 -1.71 2.27
N ILE A 362 -18.74 -1.01 2.84
CA ILE A 362 -18.52 -0.93 4.30
C ILE A 362 -19.73 -0.31 5.00
N LEU A 363 -20.22 0.83 4.50
CA LEU A 363 -21.37 1.53 5.09
C LEU A 363 -22.65 0.69 5.01
N ASN A 364 -22.87 -0.02 3.90
CA ASN A 364 -24.01 -0.93 3.76
C ASN A 364 -23.99 -2.05 4.79
N PHE A 365 -22.83 -2.65 5.05
CA PHE A 365 -22.69 -3.66 6.09
C PHE A 365 -22.96 -3.08 7.48
N LEU A 366 -22.40 -1.90 7.78
CA LEU A 366 -22.58 -1.24 9.07
C LEU A 366 -24.02 -0.80 9.34
N GLU A 367 -24.76 -0.38 8.30
CA GLU A 367 -26.16 0.05 8.41
C GLU A 367 -27.14 -1.13 8.45
N ASN A 368 -26.91 -2.18 7.65
CA ASN A 368 -27.92 -3.23 7.42
C ASN A 368 -27.65 -4.55 8.15
N ASP A 369 -26.39 -4.91 8.35
CA ASP A 369 -26.00 -6.23 8.85
C ASP A 369 -25.45 -6.16 10.28
N ALA A 370 -24.64 -5.14 10.59
CA ALA A 370 -24.00 -4.98 11.87
C ALA A 370 -25.00 -4.65 13.00
N SER A 371 -24.86 -5.36 14.13
CA SER A 371 -25.67 -5.05 15.33
C SER A 371 -25.32 -3.68 15.91
N ARG A 372 -26.36 -2.88 16.22
CA ARG A 372 -26.23 -1.57 16.88
C ARG A 372 -26.86 -1.57 18.28
N TYR A 373 -26.27 -0.78 19.18
CA TYR A 373 -26.59 -0.70 20.59
C TYR A 373 -26.72 0.76 21.01
N HIS A 374 -27.95 1.29 20.98
CA HIS A 374 -28.18 2.73 21.12
C HIS A 374 -27.34 3.51 20.10
N GLY A 375 -27.37 3.02 18.85
CA GLY A 375 -26.58 3.54 17.75
C GLY A 375 -25.09 3.20 17.75
N ALA A 376 -24.48 2.83 18.88
CA ALA A 376 -23.08 2.41 18.88
C ALA A 376 -22.90 1.01 18.27
N TRP A 377 -21.71 0.70 17.77
CA TRP A 377 -21.33 -0.65 17.36
C TRP A 377 -20.48 -1.33 18.43
N ALA A 378 -20.34 -2.65 18.34
CA ALA A 378 -19.39 -3.40 19.15
C ALA A 378 -17.96 -3.20 18.68
N HIS A 379 -17.00 -3.48 19.57
CA HIS A 379 -15.58 -3.51 19.25
C HIS A 379 -15.29 -4.49 18.10
N HIS A 380 -15.64 -5.76 18.29
CA HIS A 380 -15.49 -6.79 17.27
C HIS A 380 -16.83 -7.22 16.68
N ILE A 381 -16.84 -7.38 15.36
CA ILE A 381 -17.98 -7.85 14.59
C ILE A 381 -17.51 -9.02 13.72
N ASN A 382 -18.35 -10.03 13.53
CA ASN A 382 -18.14 -11.05 12.54
C ASN A 382 -18.45 -10.46 11.15
N GLY A 383 -17.43 -10.23 10.33
CA GLY A 383 -17.52 -9.57 9.03
C GLY A 383 -18.35 -10.33 7.98
N ALA A 384 -18.67 -11.61 8.21
CA ALA A 384 -19.53 -12.39 7.33
C ALA A 384 -21.02 -12.31 7.72
N THR A 385 -21.34 -11.93 8.96
CA THR A 385 -22.72 -12.04 9.49
C THR A 385 -23.24 -10.76 10.14
N GLY A 386 -22.37 -9.80 10.49
CA GLY A 386 -22.76 -8.60 11.25
C GLY A 386 -23.00 -8.85 12.75
N ALA A 387 -22.81 -10.08 13.23
CA ALA A 387 -22.98 -10.42 14.63
C ALA A 387 -21.80 -9.92 15.49
N THR A 388 -22.10 -9.36 16.65
CA THR A 388 -21.10 -8.98 17.66
C THR A 388 -20.29 -10.19 18.12
N ILE A 389 -18.96 -10.03 18.15
CA ILE A 389 -18.03 -10.96 18.78
C ILE A 389 -17.61 -10.34 20.12
N PRO A 390 -17.86 -11.00 21.27
CA PRO A 390 -17.45 -10.43 22.55
C PRO A 390 -15.92 -10.32 22.66
N PHE A 391 -15.41 -9.14 23.02
CA PHE A 391 -13.97 -8.86 23.07
C PHE A 391 -13.37 -9.16 24.45
N ALA A 392 -13.65 -8.33 25.46
CA ALA A 392 -13.15 -8.52 26.82
C ALA A 392 -14.05 -9.46 27.67
N GLY A 393 -14.14 -10.72 27.25
CA GLY A 393 -14.98 -11.72 27.91
C GLY A 393 -16.48 -11.54 27.63
N ALA A 394 -17.34 -12.28 28.35
CA ALA A 394 -18.76 -12.37 28.01
C ALA A 394 -19.57 -11.06 28.20
N GLN A 395 -19.06 -10.12 28.99
CA GLN A 395 -19.76 -8.87 29.33
C GLN A 395 -19.59 -7.79 28.27
N ASP A 396 -18.51 -7.86 27.49
CA ASP A 396 -18.21 -6.94 26.41
C ASP A 396 -18.83 -7.42 25.10
N ASN A 397 -20.16 -7.44 25.05
CA ASN A 397 -20.96 -8.01 23.96
C ASN A 397 -22.05 -7.05 23.45
N GLY A 398 -21.78 -5.76 23.57
CA GLY A 398 -22.70 -4.69 23.18
C GLY A 398 -21.94 -3.53 22.55
N GLY A 399 -22.40 -2.31 22.79
CA GLY A 399 -21.76 -1.13 22.23
C GLY A 399 -20.45 -0.80 22.94
N ASP A 400 -19.41 -0.57 22.14
CA ASP A 400 -18.14 0.05 22.54
C ASP A 400 -18.14 1.48 21.97
N LEU A 401 -18.21 2.47 22.85
CA LEU A 401 -18.31 3.87 22.47
C LEU A 401 -16.97 4.45 22.01
N VAL A 402 -15.84 3.90 22.47
CA VAL A 402 -14.50 4.34 22.04
C VAL A 402 -14.29 3.94 20.59
N GLU A 403 -14.52 2.67 20.28
CA GLU A 403 -14.38 2.15 18.92
C GLU A 403 -15.39 2.77 17.96
N THR A 404 -16.62 3.02 18.44
CA THR A 404 -17.64 3.76 17.67
C THR A 404 -17.17 5.17 17.32
N ALA A 405 -16.52 5.88 18.24
CA ALA A 405 -16.05 7.24 17.97
C ALA A 405 -14.93 7.27 16.93
N PHE A 406 -13.99 6.34 17.00
CA PHE A 406 -12.94 6.18 15.97
C PHE A 406 -13.54 5.88 14.59
N LEU A 407 -14.56 5.01 14.54
CA LEU A 407 -15.30 4.73 13.31
C LEU A 407 -15.97 5.99 12.74
N ILE A 408 -16.66 6.76 13.59
CA ILE A 408 -17.32 8.00 13.20
C ILE A 408 -16.31 9.06 12.75
N GLU A 409 -15.16 9.18 13.40
CA GLU A 409 -14.10 10.11 13.00
C GLU A 409 -13.68 9.87 11.55
N GLY A 410 -13.40 8.60 11.19
CA GLY A 410 -13.13 8.21 9.81
C GLY A 410 -14.29 8.46 8.85
N MET A 411 -15.52 8.18 9.28
CA MET A 411 -16.72 8.45 8.46
C MET A 411 -16.90 9.94 8.17
N LEU A 412 -16.65 10.83 9.14
CA LEU A 412 -16.79 12.27 8.95
C LEU A 412 -15.69 12.86 8.05
N ILE A 413 -14.52 12.23 7.97
CA ILE A 413 -13.51 12.53 6.93
C ILE A 413 -14.07 12.14 5.55
N VAL A 414 -14.59 10.92 5.43
CA VAL A 414 -15.20 10.40 4.19
C VAL A 414 -16.36 11.29 3.72
N ARG A 415 -17.25 11.71 4.63
CA ARG A 415 -18.41 12.57 4.31
C ARG A 415 -18.00 13.87 3.62
N GLN A 416 -16.88 14.46 4.05
CA GLN A 416 -16.39 15.71 3.50
C GLN A 416 -15.54 15.52 2.24
N TYR A 417 -14.91 14.35 2.06
CA TYR A 417 -14.07 14.10 0.90
C TYR A 417 -14.87 13.75 -0.35
N PHE A 418 -15.91 12.93 -0.22
CA PHE A 418 -16.78 12.53 -1.33
C PHE A 418 -17.90 13.55 -1.49
N ASP A 419 -17.59 14.68 -2.12
CA ASP A 419 -18.36 15.92 -2.16
C ASP A 419 -18.98 16.26 -3.53
N ASP A 420 -18.83 15.43 -4.57
CA ASP A 420 -19.44 15.74 -5.88
C ASP A 420 -20.98 15.64 -5.75
N PRO A 421 -21.73 16.74 -5.98
CA PRO A 421 -23.18 16.71 -5.93
C PRO A 421 -23.83 16.02 -7.13
N ASN A 422 -23.07 15.77 -8.21
CA ASN A 422 -23.57 15.13 -9.42
C ASN A 422 -23.29 13.62 -9.45
N ASP A 423 -22.45 13.11 -8.54
CA ASP A 423 -22.24 11.69 -8.35
C ASP A 423 -23.25 11.14 -7.33
N THR A 424 -24.10 10.20 -7.79
CA THR A 424 -25.15 9.60 -6.97
C THR A 424 -24.59 8.65 -5.90
N LEU A 425 -23.44 8.03 -6.14
CA LEU A 425 -22.75 7.19 -5.16
C LEU A 425 -22.14 8.05 -4.05
N GLU A 426 -21.49 9.16 -4.40
CA GLU A 426 -20.96 10.09 -3.38
C GLU A 426 -22.09 10.72 -2.57
N THR A 427 -23.20 11.08 -3.21
CA THR A 427 -24.40 11.55 -2.50
C THR A 427 -24.93 10.50 -1.52
N SER A 428 -25.03 9.24 -1.95
CA SER A 428 -25.43 8.12 -1.09
C SER A 428 -24.51 7.94 0.11
N ILE A 429 -23.19 8.03 -0.10
CA ILE A 429 -22.18 7.96 0.97
C ILE A 429 -22.41 9.07 1.99
N ARG A 430 -22.54 10.33 1.55
CA ARG A 430 -22.76 11.47 2.46
C ARG A 430 -24.04 11.32 3.27
N ASP A 431 -25.13 10.93 2.63
CA ASP A 431 -26.42 10.75 3.28
C ASP A 431 -26.38 9.60 4.29
N GLN A 432 -25.72 8.49 3.95
CA GLN A 432 -25.60 7.32 4.82
C GLN A 432 -24.70 7.58 6.01
N VAL A 433 -23.53 8.20 5.81
CA VAL A 433 -22.67 8.63 6.91
C VAL A 433 -23.45 9.55 7.85
N THR A 434 -24.18 10.53 7.31
CA THR A 434 -24.99 11.46 8.12
C THR A 434 -26.00 10.70 8.98
N ARG A 435 -26.78 9.78 8.40
CA ARG A 435 -27.74 8.95 9.18
C ARG A 435 -27.05 8.10 10.25
N LEU A 436 -25.90 7.51 9.93
CA LEU A 436 -25.16 6.64 10.84
C LEU A 436 -24.61 7.42 12.03
N TRP A 437 -23.99 8.57 11.76
CA TRP A 437 -23.49 9.55 12.74
C TRP A 437 -24.60 10.07 13.66
N GLU A 438 -25.69 10.57 13.07
CA GLU A 438 -26.84 11.11 13.80
C GLU A 438 -27.59 10.03 14.58
N GLY A 439 -27.42 8.76 14.22
CA GLY A 439 -28.04 7.64 14.91
C GLY A 439 -27.32 7.20 16.19
N VAL A 440 -26.12 7.70 16.50
CA VAL A 440 -25.39 7.35 17.73
C VAL A 440 -25.97 8.12 18.91
N GLU A 441 -26.53 7.40 19.89
CA GLU A 441 -27.14 7.99 21.08
C GLU A 441 -26.07 8.29 22.15
N TRP A 442 -25.21 9.29 21.95
CA TRP A 442 -24.12 9.60 22.88
C TRP A 442 -24.59 9.89 24.31
N ASP A 443 -25.74 10.53 24.45
CA ASP A 443 -26.38 10.83 25.73
C ASP A 443 -26.85 9.59 26.50
N TRP A 444 -27.19 8.49 25.82
CA TRP A 444 -27.44 7.19 26.45
C TRP A 444 -26.23 6.72 27.27
N TYR A 445 -25.02 6.95 26.75
CA TYR A 445 -23.77 6.55 27.37
C TYR A 445 -23.33 7.42 28.55
N LEU A 446 -24.12 8.44 28.93
CA LEU A 446 -24.02 9.08 30.25
C LEU A 446 -24.64 8.22 31.36
N ARG A 447 -25.25 7.07 31.02
CA ARG A 447 -25.90 6.07 31.88
C ARG A 447 -27.15 6.54 32.61
N VAL A 448 -27.21 7.81 33.00
CA VAL A 448 -28.35 8.43 33.69
C VAL A 448 -28.60 9.84 33.14
N PRO A 449 -29.84 10.33 33.14
CA PRO A 449 -30.14 11.71 32.81
C PRO A 449 -29.33 12.68 33.69
N GLY A 450 -28.63 13.63 33.06
CA GLY A 450 -27.77 14.59 33.76
C GLY A 450 -26.41 14.02 34.23
N GLY A 451 -26.04 12.80 33.81
CA GLY A 451 -24.69 12.27 33.98
C GLY A 451 -23.65 13.23 33.39
N GLN A 452 -22.42 13.18 33.91
CA GLN A 452 -21.33 14.06 33.50
C GLN A 452 -20.12 13.29 32.94
N VAL A 453 -20.25 11.96 32.81
CA VAL A 453 -19.15 11.06 32.47
C VAL A 453 -19.69 10.04 31.49
N LEU A 454 -19.02 9.88 30.35
CA LEU A 454 -19.34 8.82 29.39
C LEU A 454 -18.81 7.48 29.90
N TYR A 455 -19.55 6.42 29.61
CA TYR A 455 -19.13 5.06 29.85
C TYR A 455 -18.71 4.40 28.54
N TRP A 456 -17.64 3.64 28.60
CA TRP A 456 -17.06 2.97 27.44
C TRP A 456 -18.00 1.93 26.85
N HIS A 457 -18.66 1.13 27.70
CA HIS A 457 -19.43 -0.02 27.24
C HIS A 457 -20.88 -0.01 27.73
N TRP A 458 -21.77 -0.51 26.88
CA TRP A 458 -23.12 -0.90 27.27
C TRP A 458 -23.48 -2.25 26.65
N SER A 459 -23.98 -3.18 27.47
CA SER A 459 -24.40 -4.50 27.01
C SER A 459 -25.92 -4.66 27.00
N PRO A 460 -26.52 -5.28 25.96
CA PRO A 460 -27.94 -5.64 25.98
C PRO A 460 -28.27 -6.71 27.03
N ASN A 461 -27.28 -7.53 27.41
CA ASN A 461 -27.47 -8.67 28.32
C ASN A 461 -27.02 -8.36 29.76
N PHE A 462 -26.07 -7.43 29.91
CA PHE A 462 -25.41 -7.12 31.18
C PHE A 462 -25.54 -5.65 31.59
N GLY A 463 -26.17 -4.80 30.78
CA GLY A 463 -26.27 -3.36 31.02
C GLY A 463 -24.89 -2.73 31.19
N TRP A 464 -24.70 -2.00 32.28
CA TRP A 464 -23.47 -1.26 32.59
C TRP A 464 -22.46 -2.07 33.41
N ALA A 465 -22.45 -3.41 33.33
CA ALA A 465 -21.66 -4.25 34.25
C ALA A 465 -20.15 -4.01 34.19
N LEU A 466 -19.59 -3.71 33.01
CA LEU A 466 -18.17 -3.34 32.87
C LEU A 466 -17.85 -2.01 33.57
N ASN A 467 -18.82 -1.10 33.64
CA ASN A 467 -18.78 0.11 34.46
C ASN A 467 -17.51 0.96 34.27
N HIS A 468 -16.96 0.97 33.05
CA HIS A 468 -15.71 1.67 32.73
C HIS A 468 -16.01 3.12 32.35
N GLN A 469 -15.66 4.05 33.23
CA GLN A 469 -15.77 5.49 32.96
C GLN A 469 -14.64 5.93 32.04
N ILE A 470 -14.97 6.67 30.99
CA ILE A 470 -13.97 7.30 30.12
C ILE A 470 -13.50 8.57 30.82
N ARG A 471 -12.22 8.59 31.20
CA ARG A 471 -11.58 9.70 31.90
C ARG A 471 -10.22 9.95 31.26
N GLY A 472 -9.96 11.21 30.95
CA GLY A 472 -8.70 11.59 30.38
C GLY A 472 -7.57 11.64 31.40
N PHE A 473 -6.34 11.77 30.95
CA PHE A 473 -5.96 11.78 29.53
C PHE A 473 -5.58 10.37 29.07
N ASN A 474 -6.10 9.98 27.91
CA ASN A 474 -5.80 8.73 27.19
C ASN A 474 -6.22 8.90 25.71
N GLU A 475 -6.41 7.82 24.95
CA GLU A 475 -6.76 7.79 23.53
C GLU A 475 -8.16 8.31 23.16
N ALA A 476 -9.00 8.59 24.16
CA ALA A 476 -10.45 8.64 24.03
C ALA A 476 -11.04 10.07 23.98
N GLN A 477 -10.23 11.09 23.67
CA GLN A 477 -10.67 12.49 23.62
C GLN A 477 -11.78 12.70 22.58
N ILE A 478 -11.62 12.12 21.37
CA ILE A 478 -12.51 12.31 20.23
C ILE A 478 -13.96 11.93 20.54
N ILE A 479 -14.18 10.99 21.46
CA ILE A 479 -15.52 10.57 21.90
C ILE A 479 -16.27 11.74 22.53
N TYR A 480 -15.59 12.50 23.41
CA TYR A 480 -16.22 13.65 24.05
C TYR A 480 -16.43 14.79 23.06
N LEU A 481 -15.50 14.98 22.13
CA LEU A 481 -15.64 15.97 21.06
C LEU A 481 -16.86 15.64 20.19
N LEU A 482 -16.94 14.41 19.68
CA LEU A 482 -18.09 13.94 18.89
C LEU A 482 -19.40 13.97 19.69
N ALA A 483 -19.39 13.49 20.93
CA ALA A 483 -20.60 13.50 21.76
C ALA A 483 -21.14 14.91 22.02
N VAL A 484 -20.28 15.93 22.15
CA VAL A 484 -20.72 17.34 22.24
C VAL A 484 -21.16 17.88 20.88
N ALA A 485 -20.52 17.46 19.80
CA ALA A 485 -20.85 17.86 18.42
C ALA A 485 -22.15 17.25 17.88
N SER A 486 -22.61 16.12 18.43
CA SER A 486 -23.78 15.40 17.91
C SER A 486 -25.01 16.30 17.74
N PRO A 487 -25.64 16.36 16.56
CA PRO A 487 -26.79 17.23 16.32
C PRO A 487 -28.11 16.66 16.86
N THR A 488 -28.16 15.36 17.19
CA THR A 488 -29.36 14.62 17.58
C THR A 488 -29.32 14.11 19.01
N HIS A 489 -28.14 13.67 19.47
CA HIS A 489 -27.91 13.11 20.80
C HIS A 489 -26.74 13.78 21.53
N PRO A 490 -26.69 15.14 21.62
CA PRO A 490 -25.57 15.83 22.24
C PRO A 490 -25.49 15.60 23.74
N ILE A 491 -24.26 15.51 24.25
CA ILE A 491 -23.99 15.70 25.68
C ILE A 491 -23.65 17.17 25.97
N PRO A 492 -23.92 17.68 27.19
CA PRO A 492 -23.51 19.02 27.57
C PRO A 492 -21.98 19.19 27.51
N ALA A 493 -21.49 20.35 27.09
CA ALA A 493 -20.05 20.67 27.10
C ALA A 493 -19.41 20.54 28.49
N SER A 494 -20.20 20.69 29.57
CA SER A 494 -19.72 20.43 30.94
C SER A 494 -19.23 18.99 31.15
N CYS A 495 -19.68 18.02 30.36
CA CYS A 495 -19.18 16.65 30.39
C CYS A 495 -17.71 16.56 29.95
N TYR A 496 -17.25 17.42 29.05
CA TYR A 496 -15.83 17.51 28.71
C TYR A 496 -15.00 17.93 29.94
N HIS A 497 -15.44 18.95 30.66
CA HIS A 497 -14.70 19.42 31.84
C HIS A 497 -14.84 18.51 33.06
N ASN A 498 -16.03 18.00 33.35
CA ASN A 498 -16.32 17.21 34.56
C ASN A 498 -16.10 15.71 34.38
N GLY A 499 -16.18 15.24 33.14
CA GLY A 499 -15.99 13.85 32.73
C GLY A 499 -14.56 13.63 32.29
N TRP A 500 -14.26 14.05 31.06
CA TRP A 500 -12.95 13.87 30.41
C TRP A 500 -11.81 14.47 31.24
N ALA A 501 -11.81 15.78 31.42
CA ALA A 501 -10.77 16.51 32.14
C ALA A 501 -11.02 16.60 33.67
N GLY A 502 -12.01 15.85 34.18
CA GLY A 502 -12.51 16.04 35.54
C GLY A 502 -11.66 15.40 36.65
N LEU A 503 -10.66 14.59 36.30
CA LEU A 503 -9.75 14.02 37.29
C LEU A 503 -8.69 15.05 37.70
N SER A 504 -8.35 15.10 38.98
CA SER A 504 -7.27 15.98 39.46
C SER A 504 -5.89 15.59 38.91
N SER A 505 -5.76 14.40 38.32
CA SER A 505 -4.56 13.91 37.63
C SER A 505 -4.54 14.23 36.13
N TYR A 506 -5.58 14.88 35.58
CA TYR A 506 -5.66 15.19 34.15
C TYR A 506 -4.57 16.17 33.72
N VAL A 507 -4.50 17.31 34.41
CA VAL A 507 -3.50 18.36 34.18
C VAL A 507 -2.16 17.88 34.71
N ASN A 508 -1.16 17.95 33.84
CA ASN A 508 0.24 17.79 34.13
C ASN A 508 0.92 19.16 33.92
N GLY A 509 2.03 19.41 34.59
CA GLY A 509 2.78 20.66 34.40
C GLY A 509 4.28 20.45 34.58
N ASN A 510 4.69 19.19 34.61
CA ASN A 510 6.06 18.80 34.88
C ASN A 510 6.87 18.77 33.59
N PHE A 511 8.18 18.87 33.76
CA PHE A 511 9.15 18.69 32.69
C PHE A 511 9.73 17.28 32.73
N TYR A 512 9.77 16.62 31.58
CA TYR A 512 10.44 15.33 31.40
C TYR A 512 11.40 15.46 30.23
N TYR A 513 12.67 15.08 30.43
CA TYR A 513 13.73 15.25 29.41
C TYR A 513 13.81 16.66 28.80
N GLY A 514 13.45 17.70 29.57
CA GLY A 514 13.43 19.09 29.11
C GLY A 514 12.13 19.57 28.46
N TYR A 515 11.16 18.69 28.24
CA TYR A 515 9.88 19.03 27.60
C TYR A 515 8.75 19.14 28.61
N GLN A 516 7.98 20.23 28.54
CA GLN A 516 6.81 20.43 29.39
C GLN A 516 5.64 19.56 28.93
N GLN A 517 5.05 18.79 29.84
CA GLN A 517 3.87 18.00 29.58
C GLN A 517 2.66 18.64 30.29
N PHE A 518 1.67 19.12 29.54
CA PHE A 518 0.52 19.89 30.03
C PHE A 518 -0.65 19.01 30.50
N VAL A 519 -0.83 17.85 29.89
CA VAL A 519 -1.83 16.85 30.29
C VAL A 519 -1.23 15.46 30.12
N SER A 520 -1.92 14.42 30.57
CA SER A 520 -1.43 13.02 30.61
C SER A 520 -0.64 12.65 31.85
N GLN A 521 -0.62 11.33 32.09
CA GLN A 521 0.17 10.69 33.12
C GLN A 521 1.67 10.96 32.92
N PRO A 522 2.51 10.82 33.97
CA PRO A 522 3.95 11.03 33.86
C PRO A 522 4.55 10.27 32.68
N LEU A 523 5.39 10.95 31.89
CA LEU A 523 6.02 10.41 30.68
C LEU A 523 5.03 10.03 29.56
N GLY A 524 3.88 10.69 29.49
CA GLY A 524 2.95 10.68 28.35
C GLY A 524 2.06 9.44 28.18
N GLY A 525 2.50 8.26 28.62
CA GLY A 525 1.82 6.98 28.37
C GLY A 525 2.21 6.33 27.03
N PRO A 526 1.46 5.31 26.58
CA PRO A 526 1.62 4.75 25.24
C PRO A 526 1.41 5.81 24.18
N LEU A 527 2.28 5.85 23.16
CA LEU A 527 2.29 6.97 22.22
C LEU A 527 1.01 7.08 21.38
N PHE A 528 0.27 5.99 21.17
CA PHE A 528 -1.01 6.03 20.46
C PHE A 528 -2.07 6.95 21.09
N PHE A 529 -1.91 7.32 22.38
CA PHE A 529 -2.78 8.31 23.03
C PHE A 529 -2.81 9.66 22.29
N THR A 530 -1.73 10.01 21.58
CA THR A 530 -1.65 11.23 20.79
C THR A 530 -2.03 11.03 19.32
N HIS A 531 -2.41 9.82 18.91
CA HIS A 531 -2.67 9.50 17.50
C HIS A 531 -4.16 9.36 17.21
N TYR A 532 -4.86 8.46 17.92
CA TYR A 532 -6.16 7.97 17.48
C TYR A 532 -7.22 9.07 17.43
N SER A 533 -7.31 9.89 18.48
CA SER A 533 -8.24 11.03 18.53
C SER A 533 -7.85 12.20 17.62
N ASN A 534 -6.70 12.11 16.92
CA ASN A 534 -6.11 13.20 16.15
C ASN A 534 -5.82 12.81 14.71
N ILE A 535 -6.42 11.73 14.22
CA ILE A 535 -6.45 11.40 12.79
C ILE A 535 -7.29 12.45 12.06
N GLY A 536 -8.47 12.76 12.59
CA GLY A 536 -9.38 13.78 12.09
C GLY A 536 -9.29 15.08 12.87
N PHE A 537 -9.36 15.07 14.19
CA PHE A 537 -9.32 16.33 14.95
C PHE A 537 -7.94 16.97 14.89
N ASP A 538 -7.85 18.10 14.18
CA ASP A 538 -6.64 18.91 14.08
C ASP A 538 -6.34 19.50 15.47
N PRO A 539 -5.17 19.25 16.08
CA PRO A 539 -4.82 19.83 17.37
C PRO A 539 -4.03 21.14 17.27
N ARG A 540 -3.65 21.59 16.06
CA ARG A 540 -2.78 22.76 15.83
C ARG A 540 -3.46 24.09 16.10
N HIS A 541 -2.70 25.06 16.54
CA HIS A 541 -3.10 26.46 16.70
C HIS A 541 -4.33 26.65 17.58
N LYS A 542 -4.52 25.77 18.58
CA LYS A 542 -5.68 25.80 19.46
C LYS A 542 -5.38 25.25 20.84
N HIS A 543 -6.00 25.87 21.84
CA HIS A 543 -5.93 25.43 23.22
C HIS A 543 -7.29 25.51 23.91
N ASP A 544 -7.52 24.63 24.89
CA ASP A 544 -8.62 24.74 25.82
C ASP A 544 -8.12 25.23 27.19
N ALA A 545 -8.94 25.11 28.24
CA ALA A 545 -8.54 25.50 29.59
C ALA A 545 -7.33 24.71 30.18
N TYR A 546 -6.87 23.66 29.51
CA TYR A 546 -5.89 22.70 30.02
C TYR A 546 -4.60 22.65 29.21
N ALA A 547 -4.69 22.63 27.87
CA ALA A 547 -3.51 22.50 27.01
C ALA A 547 -3.73 23.01 25.59
N ASN A 548 -2.63 23.45 24.96
CA ASN A 548 -2.47 23.31 23.51
C ASN A 548 -2.12 21.84 23.23
N TYR A 549 -3.01 21.13 22.53
CA TYR A 549 -2.86 19.68 22.33
C TYR A 549 -1.77 19.34 21.32
N PHE A 550 -1.51 20.17 20.30
CA PHE A 550 -0.43 19.92 19.35
C PHE A 550 0.93 20.00 20.03
N VAL A 551 1.17 21.06 20.82
CA VAL A 551 2.40 21.22 21.60
C VAL A 551 2.53 20.09 22.62
N ASN A 552 1.45 19.73 23.32
CA ASN A 552 1.48 18.63 24.28
C ASN A 552 1.81 17.28 23.61
N HIS A 553 1.22 16.99 22.44
CA HIS A 553 1.46 15.74 21.71
C HIS A 553 2.89 15.67 21.18
N ARG A 554 3.40 16.77 20.60
CA ARG A 554 4.81 16.87 20.20
C ARG A 554 5.76 16.63 21.37
N ASN A 555 5.48 17.24 22.52
CA ASN A 555 6.30 17.04 23.71
C ASN A 555 6.23 15.60 24.22
N ILE A 556 5.07 14.94 24.18
CA ILE A 556 4.94 13.51 24.51
C ILE A 556 5.75 12.64 23.54
N SER A 557 5.73 12.90 22.23
CA SER A 557 6.56 12.19 21.25
C SER A 557 8.05 12.36 21.55
N ARG A 558 8.49 13.59 21.84
CA ARG A 558 9.89 13.88 22.21
C ARG A 558 10.30 13.23 23.52
N ILE A 559 9.41 13.19 24.51
CA ILE A 559 9.63 12.47 25.79
C ILE A 559 9.78 10.96 25.54
N ASN A 560 8.90 10.37 24.73
CA ASN A 560 8.96 8.95 24.36
C ASN A 560 10.30 8.63 23.67
N ARG A 561 10.68 9.44 22.68
CA ARG A 561 11.97 9.33 21.98
C ARG A 561 13.15 9.49 22.93
N ALA A 562 13.16 10.55 23.76
CA ALA A 562 14.25 10.81 24.69
C ALA A 562 14.42 9.69 25.72
N PHE A 563 13.32 9.09 26.20
CA PHE A 563 13.38 7.91 27.05
C PHE A 563 14.05 6.73 26.35
N CYS A 564 13.73 6.48 25.07
CA CYS A 564 14.37 5.41 24.29
C CYS A 564 15.86 5.69 24.08
N ILE A 565 16.25 6.96 23.91
CA ILE A 565 17.67 7.36 23.79
C ILE A 565 18.42 7.17 25.11
N ASP A 566 17.82 7.55 26.24
CA ASP A 566 18.40 7.36 27.57
C ASP A 566 18.53 5.86 27.91
N ASN A 567 17.56 5.06 27.47
CA ASN A 567 17.51 3.61 27.60
C ASN A 567 17.85 3.14 29.03
N PRO A 568 17.09 3.56 30.06
CA PRO A 568 17.43 3.31 31.46
C PRO A 568 17.43 1.81 31.83
N ASN A 569 16.75 0.98 31.02
CA ASN A 569 16.67 -0.46 31.19
C ASN A 569 17.75 -1.23 30.40
N GLY A 570 18.50 -0.55 29.52
CA GLY A 570 19.59 -1.15 28.74
C GLY A 570 19.14 -2.14 27.66
N PHE A 571 17.97 -1.93 27.04
CA PHE A 571 17.46 -2.78 25.96
C PHE A 571 18.28 -2.64 24.67
N GLU A 572 18.38 -3.72 23.90
CA GLU A 572 19.16 -3.75 22.66
C GLU A 572 18.56 -2.87 21.55
N GLY A 573 19.43 -2.16 20.82
CA GLY A 573 19.12 -1.38 19.62
C GLY A 573 18.43 -0.03 19.83
N TYR A 574 17.87 0.23 21.01
CA TYR A 574 17.28 1.53 21.36
C TYR A 574 18.27 2.66 21.09
N SER A 575 17.83 3.66 20.33
CA SER A 575 18.70 4.73 19.83
C SER A 575 17.88 5.93 19.34
N PRO A 576 18.53 7.05 18.93
CA PRO A 576 17.83 8.16 18.29
C PRO A 576 17.08 7.80 17.00
N LEU A 577 17.35 6.62 16.41
CA LEU A 577 16.74 6.10 15.18
C LEU A 577 15.89 4.83 15.42
N VAL A 578 15.79 4.35 16.66
CA VAL A 578 15.02 3.17 17.06
C VAL A 578 14.30 3.52 18.36
N TRP A 579 13.10 4.07 18.23
CA TRP A 579 12.26 4.54 19.32
C TRP A 579 10.79 4.37 18.96
N GLY A 580 9.91 4.51 19.96
CA GLY A 580 8.47 4.41 19.78
C GLY A 580 7.86 3.33 20.66
N LEU A 581 7.59 3.69 21.91
CA LEU A 581 6.89 2.82 22.86
C LEU A 581 5.38 3.08 22.79
N THR A 582 4.63 2.07 22.34
CA THR A 582 3.17 2.10 22.28
C THR A 582 2.57 0.72 22.54
N ALA A 583 1.25 0.65 22.63
CA ALA A 583 0.56 -0.63 22.75
C ALA A 583 0.71 -1.46 21.48
N SER A 584 1.10 -2.73 21.62
CA SER A 584 1.33 -3.64 20.51
C SER A 584 1.41 -5.07 21.02
N ARG A 585 1.54 -6.02 20.08
CA ARG A 585 2.04 -7.36 20.40
C ARG A 585 3.51 -7.30 20.82
N ASN A 586 3.93 -8.33 21.55
CA ASN A 586 5.30 -8.53 22.01
C ASN A 586 5.59 -10.03 22.16
N PRO A 587 6.83 -10.45 22.49
CA PRO A 587 7.19 -11.86 22.63
C PRO A 587 6.35 -12.64 23.66
N PHE A 588 5.61 -11.94 24.53
CA PHE A 588 4.86 -12.49 25.67
C PHE A 588 3.34 -12.30 25.55
N GLY A 589 2.84 -11.74 24.44
CA GLY A 589 1.41 -11.48 24.23
C GLY A 589 1.17 -10.06 23.73
N TYR A 590 0.31 -9.31 24.43
CA TYR A 590 -0.01 -7.92 24.14
C TYR A 590 0.25 -7.06 25.37
N SER A 591 0.82 -5.87 25.21
CA SER A 591 1.00 -4.92 26.31
C SER A 591 0.92 -3.49 25.82
N ALA A 592 0.41 -2.60 26.68
CA ALA A 592 0.41 -1.16 26.46
C ALA A 592 1.79 -0.58 26.81
N HIS A 593 2.77 -0.74 25.92
CA HIS A 593 4.12 -0.24 26.20
C HIS A 593 4.15 1.28 26.27
N SER A 594 4.98 1.79 27.15
CA SER A 594 5.20 3.22 27.37
C SER A 594 6.55 3.42 28.07
N PRO A 595 7.04 4.66 28.23
CA PRO A 595 8.22 4.93 29.07
C PRO A 595 8.11 4.41 30.52
N THR A 596 6.90 4.11 31.01
CA THR A 596 6.68 3.54 32.36
C THR A 596 6.36 2.04 32.35
N ASN A 597 6.23 1.43 31.18
CA ASN A 597 5.96 0.02 30.97
C ASN A 597 6.74 -0.44 29.74
N ASP A 598 8.02 -0.73 29.92
CA ASP A 598 8.95 -1.04 28.84
C ASP A 598 9.60 -2.42 29.07
N ASN A 599 9.62 -3.24 28.01
CA ASN A 599 10.22 -4.57 27.99
C ASN A 599 11.17 -4.77 26.78
N GLY A 600 11.58 -3.68 26.13
CA GLY A 600 12.46 -3.69 24.96
C GLY A 600 11.74 -3.86 23.63
N THR A 601 10.41 -3.86 23.60
CA THR A 601 9.62 -3.99 22.37
C THR A 601 9.36 -2.60 21.76
N ILE A 602 9.71 -2.43 20.49
CA ILE A 602 9.43 -1.24 19.68
C ILE A 602 8.28 -1.57 18.73
N ALA A 603 7.32 -0.66 18.64
CA ALA A 603 6.22 -0.73 17.70
C ALA A 603 6.37 0.40 16.66
N PRO A 604 6.66 0.09 15.38
CA PRO A 604 6.94 1.11 14.36
C PRO A 604 5.85 2.17 14.23
N THR A 605 4.57 1.80 14.38
CA THR A 605 3.42 2.74 14.31
C THR A 605 3.59 3.97 15.22
N ALA A 606 4.28 3.81 16.37
CA ALA A 606 4.54 4.90 17.30
C ALA A 606 5.32 6.04 16.63
N ALA A 607 6.49 5.73 16.07
CA ALA A 607 7.31 6.72 15.37
C ALA A 607 6.65 7.16 14.05
N MET A 608 6.04 6.24 13.31
CA MET A 608 5.44 6.58 12.00
C MET A 608 4.28 7.57 12.15
N CYS A 609 3.38 7.37 13.11
CA CYS A 609 2.27 8.29 13.36
C CYS A 609 2.72 9.59 14.02
N ALA A 610 3.80 9.55 14.81
CA ALA A 610 4.39 10.76 15.40
C ALA A 610 5.00 11.70 14.34
N MET A 611 5.08 11.32 13.07
CA MET A 611 5.51 12.20 11.98
C MET A 611 4.63 13.46 11.86
N ALA A 612 3.37 13.41 12.30
CA ALA A 612 2.49 14.58 12.45
C ALA A 612 3.01 15.63 13.45
N TYR A 613 3.96 15.27 14.32
CA TYR A 613 4.45 16.10 15.42
C TYR A 613 5.98 16.27 15.41
N THR A 614 6.72 15.23 15.06
CA THR A 614 8.20 15.15 15.04
C THR A 614 8.67 14.56 13.71
N PRO A 615 8.43 15.25 12.57
CA PRO A 615 8.59 14.67 11.24
C PRO A 615 10.03 14.22 10.96
N ASP A 616 11.01 15.06 11.29
CA ASP A 616 12.43 14.77 11.00
C ASP A 616 12.92 13.52 11.74
N GLU A 617 12.59 13.41 13.04
CA GLU A 617 12.98 12.25 13.85
C GLU A 617 12.26 10.97 13.42
N SER A 618 10.97 11.08 13.09
CA SER A 618 10.15 9.97 12.63
C SER A 618 10.58 9.46 11.26
N LEU A 619 10.93 10.36 10.33
CA LEU A 619 11.39 10.04 8.99
C LEU A 619 12.80 9.44 9.00
N ALA A 620 13.70 9.95 9.85
CA ALA A 620 15.00 9.34 10.08
C ALA A 620 14.85 7.91 10.65
N THR A 621 13.85 7.69 11.51
CA THR A 621 13.50 6.36 12.05
C THR A 621 12.93 5.46 10.96
N LEU A 622 12.01 5.95 10.12
CA LEU A 622 11.48 5.23 8.96
C LEU A 622 12.62 4.70 8.09
N ARG A 623 13.51 5.60 7.64
CA ARG A 623 14.65 5.25 6.80
C ARG A 623 15.55 4.20 7.47
N HIS A 624 15.87 4.40 8.74
CA HIS A 624 16.74 3.47 9.47
C HIS A 624 16.12 2.08 9.65
N LEU A 625 14.86 2.00 10.08
CA LEU A 625 14.13 0.73 10.21
C LEU A 625 14.03 0.03 8.86
N PHE A 626 13.79 0.80 7.82
CA PHE A 626 13.67 0.29 6.47
C PHE A 626 15.00 -0.25 5.91
N ASP A 627 16.11 0.45 6.12
CA ASP A 627 17.42 0.05 5.57
C ASP A 627 18.08 -1.07 6.38
N ILE A 628 17.98 -1.02 7.71
CA ILE A 628 18.76 -1.87 8.61
C ILE A 628 17.96 -3.06 9.11
N TYR A 629 16.68 -2.86 9.43
CA TYR A 629 15.83 -3.89 10.04
C TYR A 629 14.86 -4.45 9.00
N VAL A 630 15.40 -4.95 7.89
CA VAL A 630 14.62 -5.36 6.71
C VAL A 630 13.54 -6.39 7.00
N ASP A 631 13.77 -7.27 7.98
CA ASP A 631 12.85 -8.34 8.39
C ASP A 631 11.63 -7.82 9.18
N THR A 632 11.60 -6.54 9.52
CA THR A 632 10.45 -5.89 10.19
C THR A 632 9.41 -5.37 9.22
N TYR A 633 9.59 -5.53 7.90
CA TYR A 633 8.73 -4.97 6.87
C TYR A 633 8.15 -6.06 5.97
N GLY A 634 6.86 -5.99 5.64
CA GLY A 634 6.20 -6.93 4.74
C GLY A 634 5.08 -6.29 3.92
N THR A 635 4.10 -7.10 3.50
CA THR A 635 3.08 -6.72 2.50
C THR A 635 2.24 -5.50 2.87
N TYR A 636 1.99 -5.26 4.16
CA TYR A 636 1.19 -4.12 4.62
C TYR A 636 2.02 -3.05 5.32
N GLY A 637 3.33 -3.02 5.05
CA GLY A 637 4.28 -2.13 5.71
C GLY A 637 5.00 -2.84 6.85
N PHE A 638 5.46 -2.07 7.84
CA PHE A 638 6.06 -2.64 9.04
C PHE A 638 5.11 -3.61 9.75
N TYR A 639 5.64 -4.74 10.24
CA TYR A 639 4.94 -5.60 11.19
C TYR A 639 4.66 -4.85 12.50
N ASP A 640 3.74 -5.39 13.30
CA ASP A 640 3.20 -4.78 14.51
C ASP A 640 4.30 -4.27 15.47
N ALA A 641 5.31 -5.11 15.73
CA ALA A 641 6.39 -4.79 16.64
C ALA A 641 7.61 -5.69 16.46
N PHE A 642 8.73 -5.30 17.08
CA PHE A 642 9.93 -6.12 17.21
C PHE A 642 10.62 -5.89 18.56
N ASN A 643 11.42 -6.86 19.00
CA ASN A 643 12.19 -6.84 20.23
C ASN A 643 13.55 -7.50 19.99
N LEU A 644 14.58 -6.68 19.82
CA LEU A 644 15.92 -7.13 19.43
C LEU A 644 16.58 -7.97 20.52
N GLN A 645 16.40 -7.61 21.79
CA GLN A 645 16.98 -8.35 22.92
C GLN A 645 16.45 -9.79 23.00
N ASN A 646 15.22 -10.03 22.53
CA ASN A 646 14.61 -11.35 22.49
C ASN A 646 14.68 -12.01 21.11
N ASP A 647 15.39 -11.42 20.14
CA ASP A 647 15.47 -11.89 18.75
C ASP A 647 14.08 -12.20 18.17
N TRP A 648 13.17 -11.23 18.30
CA TRP A 648 11.76 -11.40 17.96
C TRP A 648 11.25 -10.27 17.09
N VAL A 649 10.48 -10.63 16.06
CA VAL A 649 9.70 -9.74 15.20
C VAL A 649 8.30 -10.34 15.10
N ASP A 650 7.25 -9.52 15.18
CA ASP A 650 5.89 -10.01 14.96
C ASP A 650 5.74 -10.52 13.50
N GLY A 651 4.98 -11.59 13.31
CA GLY A 651 4.71 -12.13 11.98
C GLY A 651 3.46 -11.55 11.32
N GLY A 652 2.83 -10.56 11.94
CA GLY A 652 1.55 -10.02 11.55
C GLY A 652 1.38 -8.52 11.81
N TRP A 653 0.17 -8.06 11.54
CA TRP A 653 -0.24 -6.66 11.58
C TRP A 653 -1.56 -6.52 12.33
N LEU A 654 -1.74 -5.42 13.06
CA LEU A 654 -3.02 -5.02 13.66
C LEU A 654 -3.61 -3.82 12.92
N ALA A 655 -4.94 -3.77 12.82
CA ALA A 655 -5.64 -2.65 12.17
C ALA A 655 -5.39 -1.32 12.88
N ILE A 656 -5.34 -1.36 14.21
CA ILE A 656 -5.15 -0.18 15.05
C ILE A 656 -3.74 0.40 14.92
N ASP A 657 -2.77 -0.40 14.50
CA ASP A 657 -1.39 0.04 14.33
C ASP A 657 -1.11 0.44 12.87
N GLN A 658 -1.71 -0.23 11.88
CA GLN A 658 -1.55 0.14 10.46
C GLN A 658 -2.45 1.29 10.03
N GLY A 659 -3.72 1.27 10.44
CA GLY A 659 -4.74 2.21 9.99
C GLY A 659 -4.42 3.69 10.24
N PRO A 660 -3.74 4.07 11.35
CA PRO A 660 -3.34 5.45 11.60
C PRO A 660 -2.11 5.93 10.80
N ILE A 661 -1.26 5.03 10.30
CA ILE A 661 0.02 5.41 9.68
C ILE A 661 -0.20 6.34 8.48
N ALA A 662 -1.00 5.90 7.51
CA ALA A 662 -1.23 6.67 6.30
C ALA A 662 -1.85 8.06 6.55
N PRO A 663 -2.92 8.22 7.36
CA PRO A 663 -3.52 9.53 7.62
C PRO A 663 -2.65 10.42 8.50
N MET A 664 -1.87 9.89 9.45
CA MET A 664 -0.98 10.73 10.27
C MET A 664 0.20 11.27 9.46
N ILE A 665 0.78 10.46 8.57
CA ILE A 665 1.76 10.95 7.59
C ILE A 665 1.10 11.98 6.65
N GLU A 666 -0.13 11.75 6.20
CA GLU A 666 -0.82 12.70 5.32
C GLU A 666 -1.12 14.03 6.04
N ASN A 667 -1.43 13.98 7.33
CA ASN A 667 -1.62 15.17 8.14
C ASN A 667 -0.33 16.00 8.27
N HIS A 668 0.83 15.35 8.38
CA HIS A 668 2.12 16.03 8.27
C HIS A 668 2.32 16.67 6.89
N ARG A 669 2.14 15.90 5.81
CA ARG A 669 2.48 16.33 4.44
C ARG A 669 1.56 17.41 3.91
N SER A 670 0.25 17.26 4.14
CA SER A 670 -0.74 18.18 3.60
C SER A 670 -1.81 18.61 4.59
N GLY A 671 -2.00 17.93 5.73
CA GLY A 671 -3.11 18.24 6.64
C GLY A 671 -4.48 17.80 6.11
N LEU A 672 -4.53 16.85 5.17
CA LEU A 672 -5.76 16.45 4.48
C LEU A 672 -6.87 15.99 5.45
N CYS A 673 -6.59 14.99 6.28
CA CYS A 673 -7.60 14.40 7.17
C CYS A 673 -8.07 15.42 8.20
N TRP A 674 -7.15 16.23 8.73
CA TRP A 674 -7.45 17.40 9.56
C TRP A 674 -8.40 18.38 8.90
N ARG A 675 -8.08 18.88 7.69
CA ARG A 675 -8.96 19.84 6.98
C ARG A 675 -10.35 19.26 6.74
N LEU A 676 -10.42 18.01 6.29
CA LEU A 676 -11.68 17.35 5.99
C LEU A 676 -12.53 17.21 7.25
N PHE A 677 -11.99 16.63 8.32
CA PHE A 677 -12.72 16.47 9.57
C PHE A 677 -13.17 17.81 10.15
N MET A 678 -12.28 18.80 10.21
CA MET A 678 -12.57 20.12 10.77
C MET A 678 -13.58 20.93 9.93
N SER A 679 -13.78 20.58 8.66
CA SER A 679 -14.78 21.20 7.78
C SER A 679 -16.22 20.74 8.05
N ASN A 680 -16.41 19.70 8.86
CA ASN A 680 -17.75 19.27 9.26
C ASN A 680 -18.45 20.36 10.10
N PRO A 681 -19.70 20.75 9.76
CA PRO A 681 -20.36 21.91 10.36
C PRO A 681 -20.61 21.81 11.87
N GLU A 682 -20.57 20.61 12.43
CA GLU A 682 -20.77 20.33 13.85
C GLU A 682 -19.53 20.60 14.72
N ILE A 683 -18.33 20.63 14.13
CA ILE A 683 -17.06 20.68 14.87
C ILE A 683 -16.77 22.07 15.44
N GLN A 684 -16.97 23.14 14.66
CA GLN A 684 -16.74 24.51 15.14
C GLN A 684 -17.66 24.91 16.31
N PRO A 685 -18.98 24.62 16.28
CA PRO A 685 -19.86 24.83 17.43
C PRO A 685 -19.42 24.06 18.67
N MET A 686 -18.98 22.81 18.51
CA MET A 686 -18.46 22.00 19.60
C MET A 686 -17.22 22.61 20.24
N MET A 687 -16.23 23.01 19.42
CA MET A 687 -15.01 23.65 19.91
C MET A 687 -15.32 24.91 20.72
N THR A 688 -16.23 25.73 20.21
CA THR A 688 -16.70 26.94 20.92
C THR A 688 -17.36 26.57 22.25
N ALA A 689 -18.17 25.51 22.28
CA ALA A 689 -18.89 25.08 23.47
C ALA A 689 -17.98 24.56 24.59
N ILE A 690 -16.87 23.89 24.25
CA ILE A 690 -15.87 23.41 25.23
C ILE A 690 -14.81 24.47 25.59
N GLY A 691 -14.90 25.67 24.99
CA GLY A 691 -13.99 26.77 25.26
C GLY A 691 -12.63 26.66 24.58
N MET A 692 -12.56 25.96 23.45
CA MET A 692 -11.36 25.93 22.60
C MET A 692 -11.20 27.29 21.90
N ILE A 693 -10.02 27.88 21.99
CA ILE A 693 -9.67 29.16 21.35
C ILE A 693 -8.38 29.02 20.54
N TYR A 694 -8.16 29.97 19.62
CA TYR A 694 -6.93 30.03 18.83
C TYR A 694 -5.72 30.22 19.76
N ASP A 695 -4.68 29.43 19.50
CA ASP A 695 -3.37 29.52 20.15
C ASP A 695 -2.27 29.56 19.10
N ILE A 696 -1.10 30.04 19.49
CA ILE A 696 0.10 29.90 18.68
C ILE A 696 0.72 28.53 18.94
N ASP A 697 1.16 27.85 17.88
CA ASP A 697 2.01 26.68 18.00
C ASP A 697 3.46 27.13 18.00
N TYR A 698 4.13 27.00 19.14
CA TYR A 698 5.57 27.25 19.21
C TYR A 698 6.31 26.10 18.55
N ASP A 699 7.47 26.35 17.97
CA ASP A 699 8.30 25.37 17.29
C ASP A 699 9.20 24.59 18.29
N ALA A 700 10.27 23.94 17.82
CA ALA A 700 11.20 23.21 18.67
C ALA A 700 11.97 24.09 19.66
N ASP A 701 12.32 25.30 19.23
CA ASP A 701 13.22 26.21 19.91
C ASP A 701 12.45 27.30 20.69
N GLY A 702 11.12 27.33 20.53
CA GLY A 702 10.22 28.25 21.22
C GLY A 702 9.78 29.42 20.35
N ASP A 703 10.11 29.37 19.08
CA ASP A 703 9.86 30.37 18.07
C ASP A 703 8.47 30.18 17.46
N VAL A 704 7.99 31.23 16.81
CA VAL A 704 6.65 31.30 16.23
C VAL A 704 6.76 31.56 14.75
N SER A 705 6.06 30.75 13.95
CA SER A 705 6.02 30.99 12.51
C SER A 705 5.46 32.38 12.20
N ALA A 706 6.02 33.05 11.19
CA ALA A 706 5.52 34.37 10.75
C ALA A 706 4.01 34.34 10.40
N THR A 707 3.51 33.18 9.95
CA THR A 707 2.08 32.97 9.65
C THR A 707 1.23 32.94 10.92
N ASP A 708 1.70 32.27 11.98
CA ASP A 708 0.99 32.21 13.26
C ASP A 708 0.98 33.56 13.98
N MET A 709 2.07 34.32 13.86
CA MET A 709 2.13 35.72 14.30
C MET A 709 1.07 36.60 13.64
N LEU A 710 0.91 36.48 12.31
CA LEU A 710 -0.10 37.24 11.55
C LEU A 710 -1.54 36.84 11.90
N ASN A 711 -1.79 35.53 12.04
CA ASN A 711 -3.10 35.01 12.42
C ASN A 711 -3.49 35.44 13.84
N PHE A 712 -2.56 35.36 14.80
CA PHE A 712 -2.77 35.82 16.17
C PHE A 712 -3.08 37.33 16.23
N ALA A 713 -2.35 38.15 15.48
CA ALA A 713 -2.59 39.59 15.38
C ALA A 713 -3.96 39.93 14.74
N GLY A 714 -4.42 39.11 13.78
CA GLY A 714 -5.76 39.22 13.19
C GLY A 714 -6.88 38.91 14.19
N CYS A 715 -6.71 37.87 15.02
CA CYS A 715 -7.65 37.49 16.07
C CYS A 715 -7.80 38.56 17.16
N LEU A 716 -6.72 39.24 17.56
CA LEU A 716 -6.76 40.33 18.55
C LEU A 716 -7.54 41.57 18.05
N ASN A 717 -7.62 41.77 16.74
CA ASN A 717 -8.24 42.94 16.11
C ASN A 717 -9.67 42.71 15.59
N GLY A 718 -10.23 41.50 15.75
CA GLY A 718 -11.62 41.21 15.36
C GLY A 718 -11.89 41.26 13.85
N VAL A 719 -10.87 41.04 13.01
CA VAL A 719 -10.99 41.06 11.55
C VAL A 719 -10.97 39.63 10.99
N ASP A 720 -11.97 39.30 10.18
CA ASP A 720 -12.02 38.12 9.31
C ASP A 720 -10.92 38.22 8.23
N VAL A 721 -9.90 37.36 8.34
CA VAL A 721 -8.72 37.34 7.45
C VAL A 721 -8.98 36.65 6.11
N THR A 722 -10.20 36.21 5.81
CA THR A 722 -10.50 35.58 4.52
C THR A 722 -10.65 36.59 3.37
N THR A 723 -10.72 37.90 3.64
CA THR A 723 -10.67 38.96 2.61
C THR A 723 -9.89 40.19 3.09
N PRO A 724 -8.87 40.68 2.35
CA PRO A 724 -8.20 41.92 2.73
C PRO A 724 -9.14 43.11 2.47
N PRO A 725 -9.38 44.01 3.46
CA PRO A 725 -10.13 45.23 3.22
C PRO A 725 -9.40 46.11 2.21
N ALA A 726 -10.10 46.60 1.20
CA ALA A 726 -9.57 47.57 0.25
C ALA A 726 -9.16 48.86 1.00
N GLY A 727 -7.86 49.01 1.27
CA GLY A 727 -7.29 50.20 1.89
C GLY A 727 -6.25 49.98 2.99
N CYS A 728 -6.02 48.75 3.46
CA CYS A 728 -4.92 48.45 4.38
C CYS A 728 -3.66 48.04 3.61
N SER A 729 -2.55 48.74 3.82
CA SER A 729 -1.24 48.24 3.40
C SER A 729 -0.86 47.02 4.26
N PRO A 730 -0.11 46.03 3.72
CA PRO A 730 0.48 44.98 4.53
C PRO A 730 1.30 45.59 5.67
N LEU A 731 1.31 44.95 6.84
CA LEU A 731 2.30 45.20 7.88
C LEU A 731 3.69 45.20 7.22
N GLU A 732 4.43 46.31 7.29
CA GLU A 732 5.88 46.27 7.04
C GLU A 732 6.52 45.55 8.23
N PHE A 733 6.54 44.22 8.17
CA PHE A 733 7.44 43.43 8.97
C PHE A 733 8.83 43.58 8.36
N ASP A 734 9.81 44.02 9.16
CA ASP A 734 11.21 44.01 8.75
C ASP A 734 11.69 42.55 8.80
N PHE A 735 11.77 41.92 7.62
CA PHE A 735 12.25 40.54 7.46
C PHE A 735 13.72 40.34 7.85
N ALA A 736 14.40 41.38 8.35
CA ALA A 736 15.75 41.31 8.85
C ALA A 736 15.88 40.67 10.25
N ASP A 737 14.78 40.50 10.98
CA ASP A 737 14.73 39.88 12.32
C ASP A 737 14.22 38.42 12.30
N LEU A 738 14.10 37.80 11.12
CA LEU A 738 13.87 36.36 11.01
C LEU A 738 15.22 35.62 11.08
N ASP A 739 15.25 34.48 11.75
CA ASP A 739 16.43 33.61 11.76
C ASP A 739 16.66 32.90 10.41
N GLU A 740 17.67 32.01 10.35
CA GLU A 740 18.03 31.31 9.12
C GLU A 740 16.91 30.37 8.62
N ASP A 741 15.95 30.03 9.47
CA ASP A 741 14.83 29.14 9.19
C ASP A 741 13.52 29.90 8.87
N GLY A 742 13.52 31.22 9.03
CA GLY A 742 12.41 32.11 8.68
C GLY A 742 11.43 32.37 9.83
N ASP A 743 11.83 32.08 11.06
CA ASP A 743 11.04 32.23 12.28
C ASP A 743 11.53 33.43 13.12
N ALA A 744 10.71 33.88 14.08
CA ALA A 744 11.01 35.04 14.93
C ALA A 744 11.08 34.66 16.42
N ASP A 745 12.12 35.12 17.12
CA ASP A 745 12.28 34.96 18.57
C ASP A 745 11.12 35.67 19.30
N MET A 746 10.52 34.98 20.28
CA MET A 746 9.47 35.50 21.17
C MET A 746 9.83 36.85 21.80
N ALA A 747 11.11 37.11 22.08
CA ALA A 747 11.56 38.39 22.61
C ALA A 747 11.37 39.54 21.61
N ASP A 748 11.64 39.30 20.33
CA ASP A 748 11.50 40.29 19.25
C ASP A 748 10.04 40.46 18.82
N ALA A 749 9.28 39.37 18.82
CA ALA A 749 7.82 39.39 18.65
C ALA A 749 7.12 40.28 19.69
N ALA A 750 7.50 40.12 20.97
CA ALA A 750 6.97 40.96 22.05
C ALA A 750 7.38 42.43 21.91
N ILE A 751 8.61 42.72 21.46
CA ILE A 751 9.08 44.09 21.23
C ILE A 751 8.31 44.77 20.08
N ALA A 752 8.10 44.07 18.96
CA ALA A 752 7.34 44.58 17.81
C ALA A 752 5.89 44.91 18.19
N MET A 753 5.23 44.04 18.98
CA MET A 753 3.86 44.27 19.46
C MET A 753 3.76 45.42 20.48
N THR A 754 4.78 45.61 21.32
CA THR A 754 4.78 46.68 22.34
C THR A 754 4.99 48.06 21.72
N GLN A 755 5.75 48.16 20.62
CA GLN A 755 5.94 49.43 19.89
C GLN A 755 4.65 49.91 19.18
N GLN A 756 3.72 49.01 18.88
CA GLN A 756 2.47 49.35 18.19
C GLN A 756 1.35 49.82 19.15
N ASN A 757 1.28 49.30 20.38
CA ASN A 757 0.36 49.79 21.41
C ASN A 757 0.73 51.18 21.98
N ALA A 758 1.91 51.70 21.62
CA ALA A 758 2.40 53.01 22.02
C ALA A 758 2.15 54.13 20.98
N ASN A 759 1.61 53.78 19.80
CA ASN A 759 1.18 54.72 18.74
C ASN A 759 -0.34 54.66 18.56
#